data_AF-A0A497X1J1-F1
#
_entry.id   AF-A0A497X1J1-F1
#
_cell.length_a   1.000
_cell.length_b   1.000
_cell.length_c   1.000
_cell.angle_alpha   90.00
_cell.angle_beta   90.00
_cell.angle_gamma   90.00
#
_symmetry.space_group_name_H-M   'P 1'
#
loop_
_entity.id
_entity.type
_entity.pdbx_description
1 polymer ?
#
loop_
_entity_poly.entity_id
_entity_poly.type
_entity_poly.pdbx_seq_one_letter_code
_entity_poly.pdbx_strand_id
1 'polypeptide(L)'
;MAQRVRQYTGPYERWVFGKNLGRPFSFPAIRNWSSRYFAALMDSPVALPDVSKVKFRAEPGAEVERVNVRYPPLWNNGQGLSVRPFCFYDPIAEEEPASTSIEDWIDMLLELFDQYTNGLDESTGKPRRARYRVNFPINPLSWTQDYDPTRSVDEFVPQAAAPKAIVAVIDDGIPFANRTYLNDAGKTRISHCWLQAARSTGPGAVPFGRELSNGQIDALRAEHGRDEKAIYYAAGAIDADLPEMGNYLLRETTHGAHIMSTAAGKILGKAQEPSQDDIEIIAVQLPNTIAWDTSGFGKEMYMLSALHYVFERAKRIAEEHGVDELPLVVNFSYGWSAGRHDGQSEMDTAIQELLESRRALAPTYLVMPSGNTYLDKMHANFQESKFVDDEISIGWQVQPDDRTSSYVEMWLPEDLDPEGYTFEVTPPRGVVFDAAPSLALRGAPRFPRGDPRNFVNLRVGGAVVGQMSVDKNRGTRWRAMVALAPSMPLKMPDDDPARWAPSGRWTLTLKRKPTSPCLPEGGYVNIWAQRDDDPSELRTGGRQSYLVELDKAPTQKPALPEYKQPLSLVRGFGSMNGVANAAWVTRVGGYVQSTDHPASYSSAGGLLNTDGAVPTTWGQHVDMCAVADRSPVLPGTVAQGVYSGARSILIGTSGAAPQVARSIVRALADGVDPMSGMTPQVYDYDNPIKNVQLKARLGDYKTPPLWAGG
;
A
#
# COMPACT_ATOMS: atom_id res chain seq x y z
N MET A 1 -21.80 10.60 30.15
CA MET A 1 -21.77 10.23 28.72
C MET A 1 -21.46 8.75 28.58
N ALA A 2 -22.23 8.03 27.77
CA ALA A 2 -22.05 6.59 27.54
C ALA A 2 -20.76 6.31 26.74
N GLN A 3 -20.10 5.17 27.00
CA GLN A 3 -18.91 4.66 26.32
C GLN A 3 -19.02 4.78 24.77
N ARG A 4 -18.37 5.78 24.16
CA ARG A 4 -18.36 6.02 22.71
C ARG A 4 -16.92 6.17 22.19
N VAL A 5 -16.19 5.06 21.99
CA VAL A 5 -14.75 5.12 21.60
C VAL A 5 -14.23 3.94 20.73
N ARG A 6 -15.05 2.91 20.40
CA ARG A 6 -14.59 1.74 19.63
C ARG A 6 -15.48 1.34 18.45
N GLN A 7 -16.30 2.27 17.96
CA GLN A 7 -17.38 1.98 17.04
C GLN A 7 -16.96 1.93 15.57
N TYR A 8 -15.80 2.49 15.19
CA TYR A 8 -15.34 2.47 13.79
C TYR A 8 -14.01 1.74 13.55
N THR A 9 -13.23 1.44 14.59
CA THR A 9 -11.93 0.79 14.43
C THR A 9 -12.07 -0.66 13.96
N GLY A 10 -11.47 -0.96 12.80
CA GLY A 10 -11.28 -2.32 12.31
C GLY A 10 -10.16 -3.07 13.07
N PRO A 11 -9.88 -4.32 12.69
CA PRO A 11 -8.83 -5.14 13.30
C PRO A 11 -7.45 -4.51 13.41
N TYR A 12 -6.96 -3.89 12.34
CA TYR A 12 -5.65 -3.23 12.32
C TYR A 12 -5.66 -1.96 13.17
N GLU A 13 -6.67 -1.09 12.96
CA GLU A 13 -6.83 0.18 13.68
C GLU A 13 -6.86 -0.06 15.19
N ARG A 14 -7.62 -1.08 15.64
CA ARG A 14 -7.71 -1.43 17.07
C ARG A 14 -6.34 -1.84 17.62
N TRP A 15 -5.59 -2.66 16.91
CA TRP A 15 -4.27 -3.09 17.35
C TRP A 15 -3.30 -1.90 17.38
N VAL A 16 -3.18 -1.20 16.27
CA VAL A 16 -2.17 -0.16 16.03
C VAL A 16 -2.40 1.08 16.90
N PHE A 17 -3.65 1.51 17.11
CA PHE A 17 -3.95 2.69 17.92
C PHE A 17 -4.21 2.38 19.40
N GLY A 18 -4.47 1.12 19.74
CA GLY A 18 -4.76 0.71 21.11
C GLY A 18 -3.58 0.86 22.06
N LYS A 19 -3.68 1.78 23.03
CA LYS A 19 -2.63 2.03 24.05
C LYS A 19 -2.19 0.75 24.76
N ASN A 20 -3.16 -0.09 25.15
CA ASN A 20 -2.91 -1.35 25.86
C ASN A 20 -2.70 -2.56 24.93
N LEU A 21 -2.49 -2.33 23.63
CA LEU A 21 -2.47 -3.35 22.56
C LEU A 21 -1.20 -3.27 21.71
N GLY A 22 -1.27 -2.82 20.46
CA GLY A 22 -0.14 -2.75 19.54
C GLY A 22 0.55 -1.39 19.52
N ARG A 23 -0.11 -0.31 19.98
CA ARG A 23 0.44 1.06 19.87
C ARG A 23 1.86 1.22 20.43
N PRO A 24 2.23 0.66 21.59
CA PRO A 24 3.60 0.74 22.10
C PRO A 24 4.68 0.18 21.15
N PHE A 25 4.28 -0.69 20.22
CA PHE A 25 5.15 -1.37 19.24
C PHE A 25 5.02 -0.80 17.83
N SER A 26 4.13 0.18 17.63
CA SER A 26 3.94 0.82 16.34
C SER A 26 5.11 1.76 15.99
N PHE A 27 5.12 2.25 14.75
CA PHE A 27 6.09 3.25 14.29
C PHE A 27 6.11 4.49 15.19
N PRO A 28 7.24 5.20 15.33
CA PRO A 28 7.35 6.38 16.20
C PRO A 28 6.24 7.40 16.02
N ALA A 29 5.80 7.66 14.78
CA ALA A 29 4.70 8.56 14.46
C ALA A 29 3.38 8.17 15.16
N ILE A 30 3.13 6.88 15.35
CA ILE A 30 1.94 6.35 16.05
C ILE A 30 2.21 6.07 17.53
N ARG A 31 3.36 5.48 17.86
CA ARG A 31 3.76 5.15 19.22
C ARG A 31 3.83 6.38 20.10
N ASN A 32 4.52 7.41 19.61
CA ASN A 32 4.72 8.67 20.32
C ASN A 32 3.62 9.68 19.99
N TRP A 33 2.53 9.24 19.32
CA TRP A 33 1.51 10.13 18.77
C TRP A 33 0.96 11.09 19.84
N SER A 34 1.22 12.37 19.62
CA SER A 34 0.60 13.50 20.30
C SER A 34 -0.13 14.46 19.33
N SER A 35 -0.05 14.18 18.01
CA SER A 35 -0.64 15.02 16.96
C SER A 35 -2.18 15.06 17.04
N ARG A 36 -2.79 16.20 16.69
CA ARG A 36 -4.24 16.34 16.48
C ARG A 36 -4.63 16.39 15.00
N TYR A 37 -3.69 16.03 14.12
CA TYR A 37 -3.85 16.06 12.68
C TYR A 37 -3.95 14.64 12.15
N PHE A 38 -5.10 14.32 11.59
CA PHE A 38 -5.47 12.97 11.22
C PHE A 38 -5.64 12.83 9.72
N ALA A 39 -5.50 11.59 9.26
CA ALA A 39 -5.74 11.16 7.91
C ALA A 39 -6.74 10.02 7.93
N ALA A 40 -7.62 9.94 6.93
CA ALA A 40 -8.51 8.81 6.78
C ALA A 40 -8.93 8.58 5.33
N LEU A 41 -9.37 7.36 5.05
CA LEU A 41 -10.21 7.05 3.90
C LEU A 41 -11.68 7.02 4.30
N MET A 42 -12.51 7.59 3.44
CA MET A 42 -13.96 7.42 3.48
C MET A 42 -14.37 6.51 2.32
N ASP A 43 -15.18 5.51 2.60
CA ASP A 43 -15.82 4.64 1.61
C ASP A 43 -17.33 4.77 1.75
N SER A 44 -17.93 5.47 0.80
CA SER A 44 -19.35 5.83 0.79
C SER A 44 -19.86 6.01 -0.63
N PRO A 45 -21.01 5.46 -1.01
CA PRO A 45 -21.64 5.77 -2.29
C PRO A 45 -22.22 7.18 -2.35
N VAL A 46 -22.33 7.88 -1.21
CA VAL A 46 -22.87 9.25 -1.13
C VAL A 46 -21.81 10.25 -1.60
N ALA A 47 -22.25 11.40 -2.14
CA ALA A 47 -21.36 12.49 -2.53
C ALA A 47 -20.53 13.01 -1.34
N LEU A 48 -19.40 13.65 -1.65
CA LEU A 48 -18.56 14.27 -0.64
C LEU A 48 -19.35 15.33 0.13
N PRO A 49 -19.34 15.30 1.47
CA PRO A 49 -19.96 16.35 2.25
C PRO A 49 -19.23 17.68 2.00
N ASP A 50 -20.00 18.76 1.99
CA ASP A 50 -19.46 20.11 1.93
C ASP A 50 -18.72 20.42 3.25
N VAL A 51 -17.39 20.35 3.20
CA VAL A 51 -16.52 20.54 4.38
C VAL A 51 -16.70 21.90 5.04
N SER A 52 -17.18 22.93 4.33
CA SER A 52 -17.50 24.24 4.92
C SER A 52 -18.71 24.17 5.88
N LYS A 53 -19.56 23.16 5.72
CA LYS A 53 -20.75 22.91 6.53
C LYS A 53 -20.52 21.93 7.68
N VAL A 54 -19.41 21.18 7.68
CA VAL A 54 -19.09 20.25 8.76
C VAL A 54 -18.71 21.06 10.01
N LYS A 55 -19.65 21.16 10.95
CA LYS A 55 -19.56 21.94 12.19
C LYS A 55 -19.73 21.02 13.39
N PHE A 56 -18.82 21.11 14.36
CA PHE A 56 -18.89 20.35 15.59
C PHE A 56 -19.49 21.20 16.73
N ARG A 57 -20.14 20.54 17.69
CA ARG A 57 -20.62 21.13 18.94
C ARG A 57 -20.36 20.11 20.04
N ALA A 58 -19.63 20.51 21.07
CA ALA A 58 -19.34 19.64 22.21
C ALA A 58 -20.63 19.12 22.89
N GLU A 59 -21.67 19.97 22.99
CA GLU A 59 -22.99 19.62 23.54
C GLU A 59 -24.15 20.32 22.79
N PRO A 60 -25.39 19.80 22.86
CA PRO A 60 -26.57 20.45 22.31
C PRO A 60 -26.73 21.88 22.87
N GLY A 61 -26.54 22.89 22.01
CA GLY A 61 -26.63 24.31 22.38
C GLY A 61 -25.29 25.02 22.60
N ALA A 62 -24.16 24.30 22.64
CA ALA A 62 -22.82 24.89 22.69
C ALA A 62 -22.50 25.68 21.41
N GLU A 63 -21.58 26.66 21.49
CA GLU A 63 -21.07 27.38 20.32
C GLU A 63 -20.40 26.40 19.34
N VAL A 64 -20.37 26.74 18.05
CA VAL A 64 -19.83 25.83 17.03
C VAL A 64 -18.30 25.81 17.14
N GLU A 65 -17.79 24.69 17.62
CA GLU A 65 -16.39 24.32 17.60
C GLU A 65 -16.09 23.70 16.23
N ARG A 66 -15.16 24.24 15.44
CA ARG A 66 -14.99 23.80 14.04
C ARG A 66 -13.90 22.76 13.90
N VAL A 67 -14.24 21.51 13.60
CA VAL A 67 -13.25 20.57 13.04
C VAL A 67 -12.88 21.07 11.63
N ASN A 68 -11.59 21.22 11.35
CA ASN A 68 -11.12 21.59 10.02
C ASN A 68 -10.90 20.33 9.20
N VAL A 69 -11.74 20.09 8.21
CA VAL A 69 -11.66 18.94 7.32
C VAL A 69 -11.26 19.41 5.94
N ARG A 70 -10.33 18.68 5.33
CA ARG A 70 -9.77 19.00 4.02
C ARG A 70 -9.74 17.75 3.16
N TYR A 71 -10.11 17.93 1.91
CA TYR A 71 -9.78 16.98 0.86
C TYR A 71 -8.43 17.37 0.27
N PRO A 72 -7.57 16.44 -0.15
CA PRO A 72 -6.46 16.76 -1.04
C PRO A 72 -6.99 17.20 -2.42
N PRO A 73 -6.13 17.67 -3.35
CA PRO A 73 -6.56 17.93 -4.73
C PRO A 73 -7.17 16.67 -5.36
N LEU A 74 -8.50 16.60 -5.40
CA LEU A 74 -9.21 15.47 -5.97
C LEU A 74 -9.43 15.74 -7.45
N TRP A 75 -8.91 14.87 -8.32
CA TRP A 75 -9.30 14.88 -9.73
C TRP A 75 -10.83 14.85 -9.89
N ASN A 76 -11.34 15.76 -10.74
CA ASN A 76 -12.78 16.01 -10.93
C ASN A 76 -13.57 16.23 -9.63
N ASN A 77 -12.95 16.87 -8.62
CA ASN A 77 -13.54 17.14 -7.31
C ASN A 77 -14.05 15.87 -6.60
N GLY A 78 -13.50 14.69 -6.93
CA GLY A 78 -13.90 13.40 -6.36
C GLY A 78 -15.29 12.91 -6.79
N GLN A 79 -15.87 13.48 -7.84
CA GLN A 79 -17.16 13.04 -8.38
C GLN A 79 -17.09 11.62 -8.93
N GLY A 80 -18.16 10.85 -8.73
CA GLY A 80 -18.30 9.48 -9.26
C GLY A 80 -17.50 8.40 -8.53
N LEU A 81 -16.67 8.76 -7.55
CA LEU A 81 -15.88 7.80 -6.77
C LEU A 81 -16.65 7.36 -5.54
N SER A 82 -16.43 6.15 -5.03
CA SER A 82 -16.99 5.68 -3.76
C SER A 82 -16.00 5.85 -2.61
N VAL A 83 -14.70 5.73 -2.88
CA VAL A 83 -13.63 5.84 -1.89
C VAL A 83 -12.84 7.13 -2.08
N ARG A 84 -12.70 7.94 -1.02
CA ARG A 84 -12.00 9.24 -1.08
C ARG A 84 -11.09 9.46 0.13
N PRO A 85 -9.89 10.03 -0.09
CA PRO A 85 -9.00 10.43 0.99
C PRO A 85 -9.41 11.78 1.57
N PHE A 86 -9.25 11.95 2.87
CA PHE A 86 -9.39 13.25 3.53
C PHE A 86 -8.49 13.33 4.76
N CYS A 87 -8.22 14.55 5.19
CA CYS A 87 -7.54 14.82 6.43
C CYS A 87 -8.34 15.80 7.27
N PHE A 88 -8.11 15.76 8.58
CA PHE A 88 -8.88 16.58 9.51
C PHE A 88 -8.07 16.94 10.75
N TYR A 89 -8.44 18.06 11.35
CA TYR A 89 -7.77 18.65 12.50
C TYR A 89 -8.81 19.24 13.45
N ASP A 90 -8.54 19.13 14.76
CA ASP A 90 -9.32 19.78 15.81
C ASP A 90 -8.58 21.02 16.37
N PRO A 91 -9.11 22.24 16.18
CA PRO A 91 -8.47 23.49 16.59
C PRO A 91 -8.62 23.87 18.06
N ILE A 92 -9.39 23.16 18.90
CA ILE A 92 -9.66 23.66 20.27
C ILE A 92 -8.69 23.14 21.34
N ALA A 93 -7.96 24.13 21.88
CA ALA A 93 -7.23 24.25 23.13
C ALA A 93 -5.91 23.46 23.28
N GLU A 94 -4.80 24.16 23.05
CA GLU A 94 -3.51 23.95 23.73
C GLU A 94 -3.60 24.15 25.26
N GLU A 95 -4.71 24.75 25.76
CA GLU A 95 -4.88 25.18 27.17
C GLU A 95 -5.96 24.42 27.98
N GLU A 96 -6.76 23.51 27.38
CA GLU A 96 -7.70 22.64 28.13
C GLU A 96 -7.15 21.22 28.27
N PRO A 97 -7.47 20.48 29.36
CA PRO A 97 -6.88 19.18 29.59
C PRO A 97 -7.21 18.25 28.41
N ALA A 98 -6.16 17.81 27.72
CA ALA A 98 -6.26 16.87 26.61
C ALA A 98 -7.23 15.75 26.97
N SER A 99 -8.19 15.47 26.09
CA SER A 99 -9.03 14.28 26.20
C SER A 99 -8.15 13.07 26.55
N THR A 100 -8.66 12.14 27.34
CA THR A 100 -7.87 11.02 27.86
C THR A 100 -7.57 9.92 26.84
N SER A 101 -8.07 9.98 25.58
CA SER A 101 -7.69 9.01 24.53
C SER A 101 -7.99 9.49 23.08
N ILE A 102 -7.07 9.19 22.15
CA ILE A 102 -7.14 9.48 20.70
C ILE A 102 -8.28 8.72 20.01
N GLU A 103 -8.59 7.52 20.50
CA GLU A 103 -9.67 6.69 19.97
C GLU A 103 -11.01 7.46 20.05
N ASP A 104 -11.19 8.29 21.08
CA ASP A 104 -12.42 9.03 21.38
C ASP A 104 -12.65 10.12 20.34
N TRP A 105 -11.58 10.83 19.96
CA TRP A 105 -11.61 11.86 18.93
C TRP A 105 -11.98 11.28 17.58
N ILE A 106 -11.32 10.19 17.19
CA ILE A 106 -11.62 9.52 15.92
C ILE A 106 -13.10 9.12 15.87
N ASP A 107 -13.59 8.43 16.91
CA ASP A 107 -14.97 7.97 16.96
C ASP A 107 -15.97 9.13 16.89
N MET A 108 -15.71 10.22 17.61
CA MET A 108 -16.56 11.40 17.61
C MET A 108 -16.60 12.09 16.25
N LEU A 109 -15.44 12.26 15.61
CA LEU A 109 -15.32 12.95 14.33
C LEU A 109 -16.00 12.16 13.20
N LEU A 110 -15.82 10.85 13.21
CA LEU A 110 -16.49 9.95 12.26
C LEU A 110 -18.01 9.90 12.50
N GLU A 111 -18.47 9.97 13.75
CA GLU A 111 -19.91 10.06 14.06
C GLU A 111 -20.54 11.35 13.50
N LEU A 112 -19.82 12.46 13.49
CA LEU A 112 -20.31 13.72 12.91
C LEU A 112 -20.34 13.66 11.39
N PHE A 113 -19.30 13.12 10.77
CA PHE A 113 -19.25 12.90 9.34
C PHE A 113 -20.40 12.02 8.86
N ASP A 114 -20.73 10.97 9.63
CA ASP A 114 -21.87 10.09 9.37
C ASP A 114 -23.20 10.86 9.27
N GLN A 115 -23.37 11.96 10.03
CA GLN A 115 -24.58 12.80 9.97
C GLN A 115 -24.78 13.46 8.60
N TYR A 116 -23.68 13.83 7.91
CA TYR A 116 -23.71 14.47 6.59
C TYR A 116 -23.66 13.47 5.44
N THR A 117 -23.29 12.22 5.71
CA THR A 117 -23.32 11.12 4.72
C THR A 117 -24.55 10.23 4.85
N ASN A 118 -25.52 10.57 5.70
CA ASN A 118 -26.73 9.79 5.91
C ASN A 118 -27.61 9.74 4.65
N GLY A 119 -27.71 8.55 4.05
CA GLY A 119 -28.75 8.18 3.09
C GLY A 119 -29.45 6.87 3.50
N LEU A 120 -30.47 6.44 2.77
CA LEU A 120 -31.01 5.09 2.87
C LEU A 120 -30.53 4.26 1.70
N ASP A 121 -30.26 2.99 1.95
CA ASP A 121 -30.05 2.02 0.89
C ASP A 121 -31.40 1.59 0.33
N GLU A 122 -31.64 1.87 -0.95
CA GLU A 122 -32.92 1.60 -1.59
C GLU A 122 -33.26 0.10 -1.66
N SER A 123 -32.24 -0.77 -1.65
CA SER A 123 -32.43 -2.23 -1.75
C SER A 123 -32.64 -2.90 -0.39
N THR A 124 -32.07 -2.34 0.68
CA THR A 124 -32.10 -2.97 2.02
C THR A 124 -32.91 -2.16 3.05
N GLY A 125 -33.30 -0.93 2.74
CA GLY A 125 -33.98 -0.01 3.66
C GLY A 125 -33.14 0.43 4.87
N LYS A 126 -31.85 0.07 4.91
CA LYS A 126 -30.92 0.40 6.00
C LYS A 126 -30.21 1.73 5.74
N PRO A 127 -29.76 2.45 6.78
CA PRO A 127 -28.91 3.62 6.59
C PRO A 127 -27.65 3.28 5.77
N ARG A 128 -27.45 3.97 4.63
CA ARG A 128 -26.18 4.01 3.89
C ARG A 128 -25.21 4.87 4.69
N ARG A 129 -24.44 4.22 5.55
CA ARG A 129 -23.40 4.87 6.33
C ARG A 129 -22.06 4.72 5.66
N ALA A 130 -21.28 5.78 5.71
CA ALA A 130 -19.91 5.74 5.25
C ALA A 130 -19.07 4.82 6.15
N ARG A 131 -18.15 4.09 5.54
CA ARG A 131 -17.07 3.40 6.24
C ARG A 131 -15.86 4.31 6.29
N TYR A 132 -15.12 4.23 7.38
CA TYR A 132 -13.93 5.04 7.59
C TYR A 132 -12.78 4.16 8.02
N ARG A 133 -11.59 4.47 7.51
CA ARG A 133 -10.32 3.89 7.97
C ARG A 133 -9.40 5.01 8.35
N VAL A 134 -8.88 4.97 9.57
CA VAL A 134 -7.93 5.98 10.04
C VAL A 134 -6.52 5.54 9.67
N ASN A 135 -5.76 6.51 9.18
CA ASN A 135 -4.43 6.36 8.62
C ASN A 135 -3.37 6.99 9.55
N PHE A 136 -2.11 6.93 9.13
CA PHE A 136 -0.99 7.59 9.81
C PHE A 136 -1.30 9.08 10.07
N PRO A 137 -0.83 9.63 11.21
CA PRO A 137 -1.01 11.04 11.51
C PRO A 137 -0.29 11.91 10.50
N ILE A 138 -0.82 13.11 10.30
CA ILE A 138 -0.05 14.17 9.67
C ILE A 138 0.78 14.87 10.74
N ASN A 139 2.04 15.15 10.43
CA ASN A 139 2.87 15.96 11.31
C ASN A 139 2.36 17.42 11.30
N PRO A 140 2.15 18.06 12.45
CA PRO A 140 1.67 19.45 12.52
C PRO A 140 2.50 20.43 11.67
N LEU A 141 3.81 20.22 11.58
CA LEU A 141 4.72 21.08 10.81
C LEU A 141 4.52 20.96 9.30
N SER A 142 3.93 19.86 8.85
CA SER A 142 3.56 19.63 7.45
C SER A 142 2.17 20.17 7.13
N TRP A 143 1.35 20.58 8.11
CA TRP A 143 -0.01 21.05 7.85
C TRP A 143 -0.05 22.44 7.21
N THR A 144 -0.75 22.57 6.08
CA THR A 144 -0.81 23.84 5.33
C THR A 144 -1.83 24.79 5.92
N GLN A 145 -1.43 25.87 6.60
CA GLN A 145 -2.39 26.73 7.31
C GLN A 145 -3.41 27.39 6.36
N ASP A 146 -2.95 28.03 5.29
CA ASP A 146 -3.78 28.63 4.23
C ASP A 146 -3.91 27.69 3.03
N TYR A 147 -4.81 26.71 3.16
CA TYR A 147 -5.05 25.68 2.14
C TYR A 147 -6.20 26.06 1.21
N ASP A 148 -5.94 26.03 -0.11
CA ASP A 148 -6.95 26.14 -1.15
C ASP A 148 -6.62 25.21 -2.33
N PRO A 149 -7.40 24.14 -2.59
CA PRO A 149 -7.13 23.22 -3.70
C PRO A 149 -7.15 23.89 -5.08
N THR A 150 -7.87 24.99 -5.24
CA THR A 150 -8.04 25.69 -6.52
C THR A 150 -6.92 26.69 -6.81
N ARG A 151 -6.03 26.91 -5.84
CA ARG A 151 -4.90 27.83 -5.98
C ARG A 151 -4.00 27.41 -7.14
N SER A 152 -3.54 28.40 -7.91
CA SER A 152 -2.48 28.22 -8.90
C SER A 152 -1.19 27.76 -8.23
N VAL A 153 -0.41 26.90 -8.88
CA VAL A 153 0.89 26.50 -8.34
C VAL A 153 1.89 27.63 -8.62
N ASP A 154 2.48 28.18 -7.57
CA ASP A 154 3.39 29.32 -7.67
C ASP A 154 4.57 29.03 -8.61
N GLU A 155 4.92 30.04 -9.44
CA GLU A 155 6.01 29.99 -10.42
C GLU A 155 5.95 28.81 -11.40
N PHE A 156 4.78 28.19 -11.59
CA PHE A 156 4.60 27.22 -12.65
C PHE A 156 4.77 27.89 -14.02
N VAL A 157 5.56 27.26 -14.89
CA VAL A 157 5.85 27.74 -16.25
C VAL A 157 5.41 26.68 -17.25
N PRO A 158 4.30 26.87 -17.99
CA PRO A 158 3.91 25.94 -19.04
C PRO A 158 5.02 25.75 -20.09
N GLN A 159 5.14 24.55 -20.64
CA GLN A 159 6.08 24.32 -21.75
C GLN A 159 5.65 25.10 -23.01
N ALA A 160 6.62 25.40 -23.89
CA ALA A 160 6.31 26.11 -25.13
C ALA A 160 5.47 25.27 -26.11
N ALA A 161 5.64 23.95 -26.08
CA ALA A 161 4.86 22.99 -26.84
C ALA A 161 4.15 22.04 -25.87
N ALA A 162 2.97 21.57 -26.25
CA ALA A 162 2.25 20.59 -25.46
C ALA A 162 3.07 19.28 -25.36
N PRO A 163 3.25 18.71 -24.15
CA PRO A 163 3.84 17.39 -24.02
C PRO A 163 2.92 16.36 -24.68
N LYS A 164 3.50 15.30 -25.24
CA LYS A 164 2.73 14.23 -25.89
C LYS A 164 2.26 13.17 -24.89
N ALA A 165 2.94 13.06 -23.75
CA ALA A 165 2.55 12.17 -22.67
C ALA A 165 3.12 12.68 -21.33
N ILE A 166 2.61 12.14 -20.23
CA ILE A 166 3.10 12.40 -18.88
C ILE A 166 3.50 11.07 -18.24
N VAL A 167 4.67 11.05 -17.60
CA VAL A 167 5.07 9.98 -16.68
C VAL A 167 5.01 10.49 -15.25
N ALA A 168 4.34 9.75 -14.37
CA ALA A 168 4.27 10.07 -12.96
C ALA A 168 4.98 9.01 -12.12
N VAL A 169 5.65 9.44 -11.06
CA VAL A 169 6.33 8.55 -10.11
C VAL A 169 5.87 8.87 -8.69
N ILE A 170 5.29 7.88 -8.02
CA ILE A 170 4.91 7.95 -6.61
C ILE A 170 5.86 7.05 -5.83
N ASP A 171 6.81 7.66 -5.11
CA ASP A 171 7.87 6.92 -4.40
C ASP A 171 8.34 7.60 -3.09
N ASP A 172 9.42 7.14 -2.44
CA ASP A 172 10.16 7.85 -1.39
C ASP A 172 11.39 8.58 -1.98
N GLY A 173 12.04 9.45 -1.21
CA GLY A 173 13.35 10.02 -1.56
C GLY A 173 13.53 10.41 -3.04
N ILE A 174 12.64 11.26 -3.57
CA ILE A 174 12.57 11.67 -4.97
C ILE A 174 13.67 12.70 -5.28
N PRO A 175 14.62 12.40 -6.20
CA PRO A 175 15.74 13.28 -6.47
C PRO A 175 15.43 14.32 -7.56
N PHE A 176 14.45 15.21 -7.31
CA PHE A 176 13.97 16.16 -8.33
C PHE A 176 15.03 17.15 -8.85
N ALA A 177 16.15 17.33 -8.14
CA ALA A 177 17.22 18.23 -8.56
C ALA A 177 18.24 17.56 -9.51
N ASN A 178 18.19 16.24 -9.67
CA ASN A 178 19.14 15.48 -10.48
C ASN A 178 19.08 15.90 -11.96
N ARG A 179 20.25 16.13 -12.57
CA ARG A 179 20.36 16.64 -13.96
C ARG A 179 19.87 15.67 -15.03
N THR A 180 19.62 14.42 -14.68
CA THR A 180 19.03 13.43 -15.58
C THR A 180 17.60 13.80 -16.00
N TYR A 181 16.91 14.63 -15.21
CA TYR A 181 15.56 15.10 -15.49
C TYR A 181 15.52 16.45 -16.23
N LEU A 182 16.64 16.92 -16.76
CA LEU A 182 16.67 18.13 -17.58
C LEU A 182 16.36 17.83 -19.04
N ASN A 183 15.68 18.76 -19.68
CA ASN A 183 15.48 18.79 -21.12
C ASN A 183 16.74 19.31 -21.84
N ASP A 184 16.71 19.34 -23.18
CA ASP A 184 17.84 19.76 -24.00
C ASP A 184 18.16 21.27 -23.84
N ALA A 185 17.20 22.07 -23.35
CA ALA A 185 17.39 23.46 -22.98
C ALA A 185 17.95 23.65 -21.55
N GLY A 186 18.20 22.57 -20.80
CA GLY A 186 18.75 22.61 -19.44
C GLY A 186 17.74 22.99 -18.34
N LYS A 187 16.44 23.01 -18.67
CA LYS A 187 15.31 23.22 -17.76
C LYS A 187 14.78 21.89 -17.25
N THR A 188 14.14 21.88 -16.08
CA THR A 188 13.57 20.64 -15.53
C THR A 188 12.40 20.14 -16.38
N ARG A 189 12.32 18.81 -16.59
CA ARG A 189 11.13 18.11 -17.13
C ARG A 189 10.12 17.79 -16.04
N ILE A 190 10.46 18.01 -14.76
CA ILE A 190 9.54 17.83 -13.65
C ILE A 190 8.63 19.04 -13.58
N SER A 191 7.37 18.82 -13.96
CA SER A 191 6.29 19.80 -13.95
C SER A 191 5.89 20.15 -12.52
N HIS A 192 5.64 19.12 -11.72
CA HIS A 192 5.22 19.23 -10.33
C HIS A 192 5.86 18.14 -9.47
N CYS A 193 6.23 18.49 -8.23
CA CYS A 193 6.70 17.55 -7.21
C CYS A 193 6.03 17.83 -5.86
N TRP A 194 5.23 16.88 -5.36
CA TRP A 194 4.63 16.97 -4.03
C TRP A 194 5.45 16.20 -2.99
N LEU A 195 6.03 16.92 -2.04
CA LEU A 195 6.71 16.36 -0.86
C LEU A 195 5.70 16.28 0.29
N GLN A 196 5.02 15.14 0.45
CA GLN A 196 3.88 15.01 1.37
C GLN A 196 4.21 15.24 2.84
N ALA A 197 5.45 15.02 3.27
CA ALA A 197 5.87 15.25 4.65
C ALA A 197 6.66 16.55 4.85
N ALA A 198 7.00 17.31 3.81
CA ALA A 198 7.80 18.53 3.97
C ALA A 198 7.08 19.57 4.82
N ARG A 199 7.84 20.50 5.43
CA ARG A 199 7.24 21.63 6.13
C ARG A 199 6.42 22.47 5.16
N SER A 200 5.21 22.85 5.57
CA SER A 200 4.44 23.83 4.81
C SER A 200 5.03 25.23 5.03
N THR A 201 5.43 25.91 3.96
CA THR A 201 6.14 27.20 4.04
C THR A 201 5.26 28.42 3.81
N GLY A 202 3.95 28.25 3.65
CA GLY A 202 3.01 29.33 3.38
C GLY A 202 1.66 28.81 2.87
N PRO A 203 0.91 29.66 2.13
CA PRO A 203 -0.26 29.22 1.39
C PRO A 203 0.06 28.09 0.41
N GLY A 204 -0.88 27.17 0.18
CA GLY A 204 -0.62 26.01 -0.67
C GLY A 204 -1.85 25.39 -1.30
N ALA A 205 -1.64 24.75 -2.46
CA ALA A 205 -2.65 23.98 -3.18
C ALA A 205 -2.75 22.52 -2.72
N VAL A 206 -1.95 22.11 -1.73
CA VAL A 206 -1.99 20.80 -1.07
C VAL A 206 -2.28 20.99 0.42
N PRO A 207 -3.05 20.10 1.07
CA PRO A 207 -3.49 20.29 2.46
C PRO A 207 -2.38 20.04 3.49
N PHE A 208 -1.32 19.34 3.08
CA PHE A 208 -0.14 19.05 3.86
C PHE A 208 1.08 18.85 2.95
N GLY A 209 2.26 18.97 3.53
CA GLY A 209 3.51 18.88 2.80
C GLY A 209 3.85 20.20 2.09
N ARG A 210 4.67 20.07 1.05
CA ARG A 210 5.04 21.17 0.14
C ARG A 210 4.97 20.70 -1.30
N GLU A 211 4.37 21.52 -2.16
CA GLU A 211 4.42 21.35 -3.61
C GLU A 211 5.53 22.23 -4.20
N LEU A 212 6.27 21.68 -5.17
CA LEU A 212 7.28 22.38 -5.96
C LEU A 212 6.86 22.37 -7.43
N SER A 213 6.84 23.53 -8.08
CA SER A 213 6.68 23.64 -9.54
C SER A 213 8.02 23.55 -10.29
N ASN A 214 7.95 23.38 -11.60
CA ASN A 214 9.12 23.45 -12.47
C ASN A 214 9.91 24.76 -12.33
N GLY A 215 9.25 25.91 -12.25
CA GLY A 215 9.91 27.21 -12.09
C GLY A 215 10.63 27.34 -10.75
N GLN A 216 10.03 26.86 -9.66
CA GLN A 216 10.69 26.82 -8.35
C GLN A 216 11.91 25.89 -8.37
N ILE A 217 11.80 24.72 -8.99
CA ILE A 217 12.94 23.79 -9.13
C ILE A 217 14.07 24.46 -9.94
N ASP A 218 13.76 25.11 -11.05
CA ASP A 218 14.76 25.80 -11.86
C ASP A 218 15.33 27.05 -11.19
N ALA A 219 14.55 27.75 -10.36
CA ALA A 219 15.03 28.86 -9.54
C ALA A 219 16.04 28.38 -8.50
N LEU A 220 15.72 27.31 -7.77
CA LEU A 220 16.66 26.69 -6.81
C LEU A 220 17.95 26.21 -7.51
N ARG A 221 17.83 25.67 -8.72
CA ARG A 221 18.99 25.29 -9.54
C ARG A 221 19.82 26.48 -10.00
N ALA A 222 19.18 27.61 -10.32
CA ALA A 222 19.89 28.84 -10.67
C ALA A 222 20.63 29.42 -9.46
N GLU A 223 20.04 29.35 -8.27
CA GLU A 223 20.61 29.84 -7.02
C GLU A 223 21.79 29.00 -6.54
N HIS A 224 21.63 27.67 -6.47
CA HIS A 224 22.62 26.77 -5.87
C HIS A 224 23.51 26.06 -6.91
N GLY A 225 23.26 26.29 -8.20
CA GLY A 225 24.08 25.79 -9.30
C GLY A 225 24.17 24.27 -9.33
N ARG A 226 25.36 23.74 -9.05
CA ARG A 226 25.63 22.30 -9.12
C ARG A 226 25.48 21.54 -7.79
N ASP A 227 25.24 22.25 -6.70
CA ASP A 227 25.10 21.67 -5.37
C ASP A 227 23.65 21.19 -5.14
N GLU A 228 23.35 19.98 -5.62
CA GLU A 228 22.04 19.36 -5.47
C GLU A 228 21.66 19.13 -4.00
N LYS A 229 22.64 18.92 -3.12
CA LYS A 229 22.40 18.80 -1.68
C LYS A 229 21.85 20.12 -1.13
N ALA A 230 22.45 21.26 -1.50
CA ALA A 230 21.94 22.58 -1.11
C ALA A 230 20.52 22.82 -1.63
N ILE A 231 20.22 22.41 -2.88
CA ILE A 231 18.87 22.47 -3.45
C ILE A 231 17.86 21.68 -2.60
N TYR A 232 18.20 20.44 -2.22
CA TYR A 232 17.31 19.61 -1.41
C TYR A 232 17.05 20.20 -0.02
N TYR A 233 18.05 20.83 0.62
CA TYR A 233 17.84 21.56 1.89
C TYR A 233 16.94 22.78 1.70
N ALA A 234 17.20 23.62 0.70
CA ALA A 234 16.41 24.82 0.43
C ALA A 234 14.94 24.50 0.08
N ALA A 235 14.72 23.39 -0.62
CA ALA A 235 13.39 22.86 -0.90
C ALA A 235 12.66 22.27 0.31
N GLY A 236 13.37 22.02 1.43
CA GLY A 236 12.82 21.28 2.57
C GLY A 236 12.65 19.78 2.32
N ALA A 237 13.36 19.24 1.32
CA ALA A 237 13.38 17.82 0.99
C ALA A 237 14.34 17.01 1.89
N ILE A 238 15.17 17.70 2.67
CA ILE A 238 16.02 17.15 3.73
C ILE A 238 15.73 17.96 5.01
N ASP A 239 15.24 17.28 6.05
CA ASP A 239 14.93 17.88 7.35
C ASP A 239 15.14 16.86 8.47
N ALA A 240 16.22 17.02 9.23
CA ALA A 240 16.59 16.10 10.31
C ALA A 240 15.62 16.16 11.51
N ASP A 241 14.94 17.30 11.70
CA ASP A 241 14.04 17.54 12.82
C ASP A 241 12.62 17.04 12.53
N LEU A 242 12.37 16.59 11.30
CA LEU A 242 11.09 16.10 10.83
C LEU A 242 11.23 14.64 10.40
N PRO A 243 11.00 13.64 11.28
CA PRO A 243 11.29 12.22 11.01
C PRO A 243 10.64 11.66 9.74
N GLU A 244 9.44 12.13 9.39
CA GLU A 244 8.71 11.75 8.18
C GLU A 244 9.40 12.21 6.89
N MET A 245 10.26 13.23 6.94
CA MET A 245 11.15 13.66 5.85
C MET A 245 12.58 13.16 6.06
N GLY A 246 13.18 13.46 7.20
CA GLY A 246 14.50 12.99 7.60
C GLY A 246 15.61 13.41 6.64
N ASN A 247 16.69 12.62 6.66
CA ASN A 247 17.94 12.88 5.94
C ASN A 247 18.13 11.97 4.72
N TYR A 248 17.04 11.41 4.18
CA TYR A 248 17.14 10.28 3.25
C TYR A 248 17.81 10.65 1.93
N LEU A 249 17.55 11.85 1.40
CA LEU A 249 18.23 12.37 0.22
C LEU A 249 19.71 12.73 0.46
N LEU A 250 20.27 12.60 1.67
CA LEU A 250 21.73 12.67 1.87
C LEU A 250 22.46 11.42 1.35
N ARG A 251 21.73 10.35 1.05
CA ARG A 251 22.30 9.11 0.53
C ARG A 251 22.56 9.22 -0.96
N GLU A 252 23.52 8.46 -1.46
CA GLU A 252 23.75 8.31 -2.91
C GLU A 252 22.60 7.57 -3.60
N THR A 253 21.85 6.76 -2.86
CA THR A 253 20.76 5.92 -3.37
C THR A 253 19.58 5.94 -2.42
N THR A 254 18.40 6.09 -3.00
CA THR A 254 17.09 5.89 -2.40
C THR A 254 16.28 4.97 -3.31
N HIS A 255 15.20 4.38 -2.80
CA HIS A 255 14.31 3.58 -3.63
C HIS A 255 13.72 4.46 -4.75
N GLY A 256 13.12 5.60 -4.44
CA GLY A 256 12.57 6.48 -5.48
C GLY A 256 13.60 7.10 -6.43
N ALA A 257 14.86 7.29 -6.05
CA ALA A 257 15.89 7.66 -7.02
C ALA A 257 16.08 6.57 -8.10
N HIS A 258 16.11 5.31 -7.67
CA HIS A 258 16.19 4.18 -8.60
C HIS A 258 14.96 4.12 -9.50
N ILE A 259 13.76 4.22 -8.90
CA ILE A 259 12.49 4.11 -9.61
C ILE A 259 12.33 5.23 -10.63
N MET A 260 12.49 6.49 -10.18
CA MET A 260 12.33 7.66 -11.03
C MET A 260 13.38 7.71 -12.14
N SER A 261 14.63 7.33 -11.85
CA SER A 261 15.66 7.25 -12.89
C SER A 261 15.31 6.21 -13.94
N THR A 262 14.73 5.08 -13.55
CA THR A 262 14.38 4.00 -14.47
C THR A 262 13.16 4.38 -15.32
N ALA A 263 12.15 5.00 -14.71
CA ALA A 263 10.92 5.42 -15.39
C ALA A 263 11.15 6.62 -16.33
N ALA A 264 11.91 7.62 -15.89
CA ALA A 264 11.94 8.94 -16.52
C ALA A 264 13.34 9.58 -16.64
N GLY A 265 14.39 8.98 -16.08
CA GLY A 265 15.76 9.49 -16.20
C GLY A 265 16.42 9.10 -17.52
N LYS A 266 17.58 9.68 -17.84
CA LYS A 266 18.45 9.24 -18.94
C LYS A 266 18.99 7.83 -18.65
N ILE A 267 18.91 6.95 -19.64
CA ILE A 267 19.46 5.59 -19.55
C ILE A 267 20.97 5.60 -19.31
N LEU A 268 21.43 4.56 -18.60
CA LEU A 268 22.85 4.31 -18.38
C LEU A 268 23.40 3.41 -19.50
N GLY A 269 24.60 3.74 -20.00
CA GLY A 269 25.32 2.91 -20.96
C GLY A 269 25.37 3.50 -22.36
N LYS A 270 25.55 2.63 -23.37
CA LYS A 270 25.74 3.03 -24.78
C LYS A 270 24.44 3.05 -25.60
N ALA A 271 23.33 2.56 -25.03
CA ALA A 271 22.05 2.60 -25.72
C ALA A 271 21.68 4.07 -25.98
N GLN A 272 21.15 4.33 -27.19
CA GLN A 272 20.58 5.62 -27.52
C GLN A 272 19.07 5.49 -27.47
N GLU A 273 18.43 6.45 -26.82
CA GLU A 273 16.98 6.60 -26.81
C GLU A 273 16.62 7.94 -27.46
N PRO A 274 15.39 8.05 -28.02
CA PRO A 274 14.85 9.34 -28.43
C PRO A 274 14.89 10.35 -27.29
N SER A 275 14.88 11.64 -27.64
CA SER A 275 14.70 12.71 -26.66
C SER A 275 13.42 12.46 -25.86
N GLN A 276 13.46 12.76 -24.56
CA GLN A 276 12.32 12.66 -23.65
C GLN A 276 11.70 14.03 -23.35
N ASP A 277 12.04 15.04 -24.14
CA ASP A 277 11.55 16.41 -23.97
C ASP A 277 10.05 16.53 -24.28
N ASP A 278 9.48 15.59 -25.04
CA ASP A 278 8.04 15.51 -25.30
C ASP A 278 7.25 14.76 -24.19
N ILE A 279 7.92 14.41 -23.08
CA ILE A 279 7.32 13.72 -21.94
C ILE A 279 7.58 14.53 -20.65
N GLU A 280 6.51 15.00 -20.03
CA GLU A 280 6.58 15.68 -18.73
C GLU A 280 6.56 14.71 -17.55
N ILE A 281 7.14 15.14 -16.43
CA ILE A 281 7.23 14.34 -15.21
C ILE A 281 6.40 14.96 -14.09
N ILE A 282 5.56 14.16 -13.44
CA ILE A 282 4.94 14.50 -12.15
C ILE A 282 5.53 13.57 -11.09
N ALA A 283 5.93 14.11 -9.94
CA ALA A 283 6.47 13.29 -8.86
C ALA A 283 5.71 13.51 -7.55
N VAL A 284 5.56 12.45 -6.76
CA VAL A 284 5.07 12.53 -5.39
C VAL A 284 6.01 11.74 -4.50
N GLN A 285 6.55 12.41 -3.48
CA GLN A 285 7.29 11.78 -2.40
C GLN A 285 6.34 11.52 -1.24
N LEU A 286 6.09 10.24 -0.94
CA LEU A 286 5.37 9.83 0.26
C LEU A 286 6.21 10.09 1.51
N PRO A 287 5.61 10.24 2.71
CA PRO A 287 6.38 10.32 3.95
C PRO A 287 7.26 9.07 4.12
N ASN A 288 8.54 9.24 4.47
CA ASN A 288 9.51 8.14 4.51
C ASN A 288 9.12 7.05 5.53
N THR A 289 8.58 7.43 6.69
CA THR A 289 8.08 6.48 7.69
C THR A 289 6.90 5.65 7.16
N ILE A 290 6.07 6.23 6.30
CA ILE A 290 4.94 5.57 5.63
C ILE A 290 5.45 4.70 4.49
N ALA A 291 6.38 5.18 3.68
CA ALA A 291 7.01 4.41 2.62
C ALA A 291 7.62 3.09 3.13
N TRP A 292 8.30 3.14 4.27
CA TRP A 292 9.09 2.01 4.75
C TRP A 292 8.37 1.05 5.69
N ASP A 293 7.19 1.40 6.22
CA ASP A 293 6.41 0.46 7.01
C ASP A 293 6.05 -0.78 6.14
N THR A 294 6.20 -2.00 6.63
CA THR A 294 5.85 -3.21 5.85
C THR A 294 4.52 -3.82 6.27
N SER A 295 3.93 -3.32 7.37
CA SER A 295 2.70 -3.85 7.97
C SER A 295 1.40 -3.58 7.19
N GLY A 296 1.48 -2.78 6.11
CA GLY A 296 0.41 -2.59 5.13
C GLY A 296 -0.77 -1.73 5.59
N PHE A 297 -0.79 -1.30 6.84
CA PHE A 297 -1.88 -0.54 7.42
C PHE A 297 -1.60 0.98 7.41
N GLY A 298 -2.64 1.78 7.20
CA GLY A 298 -2.65 3.20 7.58
C GLY A 298 -2.03 4.15 6.57
N LYS A 299 -1.76 3.72 5.34
CA LYS A 299 -1.05 4.51 4.30
C LYS A 299 -1.93 4.95 3.14
N GLU A 300 -3.07 4.29 3.02
CA GLU A 300 -4.02 4.38 1.93
C GLU A 300 -4.43 5.82 1.63
N MET A 301 -4.65 6.67 2.65
CA MET A 301 -4.95 8.10 2.46
C MET A 301 -3.84 8.81 1.66
N TYR A 302 -2.58 8.66 2.05
CA TYR A 302 -1.44 9.30 1.38
C TYR A 302 -1.26 8.81 -0.05
N MET A 303 -1.40 7.49 -0.24
CA MET A 303 -1.31 6.82 -1.53
C MET A 303 -2.41 7.26 -2.50
N LEU A 304 -3.67 7.27 -2.04
CA LEU A 304 -4.80 7.68 -2.85
C LEU A 304 -4.76 9.19 -3.12
N SER A 305 -4.32 10.00 -2.15
CA SER A 305 -4.08 11.43 -2.35
C SER A 305 -3.05 11.68 -3.44
N ALA A 306 -1.97 10.89 -3.48
CA ALA A 306 -0.94 11.00 -4.51
C ALA A 306 -1.48 10.69 -5.90
N LEU A 307 -2.30 9.64 -6.04
CA LEU A 307 -2.91 9.30 -7.32
C LEU A 307 -3.88 10.37 -7.82
N HIS A 308 -4.73 10.88 -6.92
CA HIS A 308 -5.62 12.01 -7.23
C HIS A 308 -4.86 13.26 -7.65
N TYR A 309 -3.80 13.61 -6.90
CA TYR A 309 -2.93 14.73 -7.21
C TYR A 309 -2.30 14.58 -8.59
N VAL A 310 -1.77 13.41 -8.93
CA VAL A 310 -1.19 13.14 -10.26
C VAL A 310 -2.22 13.36 -11.37
N PHE A 311 -3.43 12.82 -11.21
CA PHE A 311 -4.48 12.98 -12.23
C PHE A 311 -4.93 14.44 -12.36
N GLU A 312 -5.06 15.14 -11.23
CA GLU A 312 -5.45 16.54 -11.20
C GLU A 312 -4.38 17.44 -11.84
N ARG A 313 -3.10 17.23 -11.53
CA ARG A 313 -2.00 17.98 -12.16
C ARG A 313 -1.83 17.64 -13.64
N ALA A 314 -2.04 16.38 -14.04
CA ALA A 314 -2.07 16.00 -15.45
C ALA A 314 -3.17 16.74 -16.22
N LYS A 315 -4.35 16.90 -15.61
CA LYS A 315 -5.44 17.69 -16.16
C LYS A 315 -5.09 19.18 -16.28
N ARG A 316 -4.46 19.78 -15.26
CA ARG A 316 -4.01 21.19 -15.34
C ARG A 316 -3.00 21.40 -16.48
N ILE A 317 -2.03 20.50 -16.63
CA ILE A 317 -1.07 20.56 -17.76
C ILE A 317 -1.82 20.48 -19.10
N ALA A 318 -2.82 19.60 -19.22
CA ALA A 318 -3.65 19.49 -20.42
C ALA A 318 -4.42 20.80 -20.72
N GLU A 319 -5.06 21.38 -19.70
CA GLU A 319 -5.83 22.63 -19.78
C GLU A 319 -4.98 23.82 -20.25
N GLU A 320 -3.74 23.95 -19.76
CA GLU A 320 -2.77 24.99 -20.17
C GLU A 320 -2.42 24.90 -21.67
N HIS A 321 -2.58 23.72 -22.26
CA HIS A 321 -2.37 23.47 -23.69
C HIS A 321 -3.67 23.38 -24.51
N GLY A 322 -4.83 23.65 -23.89
CA GLY A 322 -6.12 23.62 -24.56
C GLY A 322 -6.56 22.23 -25.02
N VAL A 323 -6.10 21.17 -24.35
CA VAL A 323 -6.54 19.78 -24.57
C VAL A 323 -7.21 19.24 -23.30
N ASP A 324 -8.16 18.32 -23.46
CA ASP A 324 -8.95 17.84 -22.31
C ASP A 324 -8.12 16.98 -21.34
N GLU A 325 -7.44 15.96 -21.85
CA GLU A 325 -6.58 15.06 -21.07
C GLU A 325 -5.40 14.56 -21.94
N LEU A 326 -4.25 14.39 -21.30
CA LEU A 326 -3.04 13.83 -21.93
C LEU A 326 -2.84 12.35 -21.58
N PRO A 327 -2.16 11.56 -22.44
CA PRO A 327 -1.72 10.22 -22.09
C PRO A 327 -0.88 10.23 -20.80
N LEU A 328 -1.19 9.35 -19.86
CA LEU A 328 -0.56 9.32 -18.53
C LEU A 328 -0.10 7.91 -18.15
N VAL A 329 1.13 7.79 -17.67
CA VAL A 329 1.64 6.54 -17.09
C VAL A 329 2.16 6.82 -15.69
N VAL A 330 1.52 6.22 -14.69
CA VAL A 330 1.90 6.33 -13.28
C VAL A 330 2.68 5.07 -12.90
N ASN A 331 3.94 5.20 -12.52
CA ASN A 331 4.63 4.14 -11.79
C ASN A 331 4.41 4.32 -10.29
N PHE A 332 3.85 3.29 -9.64
CA PHE A 332 3.64 3.27 -8.20
C PHE A 332 4.27 2.02 -7.57
N SER A 333 5.51 2.16 -7.11
CA SER A 333 6.33 1.03 -6.63
C SER A 333 6.14 0.74 -5.14
N TYR A 334 4.90 0.69 -4.66
CA TYR A 334 4.56 0.33 -3.28
C TYR A 334 3.53 -0.79 -3.21
N GLY A 335 3.49 -1.44 -2.04
CA GLY A 335 2.55 -2.50 -1.78
C GLY A 335 2.72 -3.16 -0.43
N TRP A 336 1.84 -4.11 -0.17
CA TRP A 336 1.83 -4.95 1.01
C TRP A 336 1.39 -6.38 0.64
N SER A 337 1.54 -7.33 1.57
CA SER A 337 1.32 -8.75 1.25
C SER A 337 -0.07 -9.27 1.61
N ALA A 338 -0.63 -8.91 2.77
CA ALA A 338 -1.96 -9.37 3.16
C ALA A 338 -3.07 -8.46 2.58
N GLY A 339 -4.33 -8.71 2.93
CA GLY A 339 -5.50 -8.15 2.27
C GLY A 339 -6.29 -9.20 1.51
N ARG A 340 -7.37 -8.77 0.85
CA ARG A 340 -8.36 -9.69 0.26
C ARG A 340 -7.98 -10.31 -1.08
N HIS A 341 -7.10 -9.67 -1.86
CA HIS A 341 -6.61 -10.14 -3.17
C HIS A 341 -7.70 -10.48 -4.20
N ASP A 342 -8.89 -9.89 -4.06
CA ASP A 342 -10.05 -10.09 -4.95
C ASP A 342 -10.44 -8.82 -5.71
N GLY A 343 -9.65 -7.75 -5.60
CA GLY A 343 -9.92 -6.46 -6.26
C GLY A 343 -11.03 -5.64 -5.61
N GLN A 344 -11.56 -6.09 -4.47
CA GLN A 344 -12.65 -5.43 -3.76
C GLN A 344 -12.18 -4.65 -2.53
N SER A 345 -10.88 -4.42 -2.32
CA SER A 345 -10.45 -3.56 -1.20
C SER A 345 -10.84 -2.10 -1.45
N GLU A 346 -10.85 -1.28 -0.41
CA GLU A 346 -11.14 0.15 -0.57
C GLU A 346 -10.17 0.81 -1.57
N MET A 347 -8.87 0.47 -1.48
CA MET A 347 -7.87 0.96 -2.43
C MET A 347 -8.05 0.39 -3.83
N ASP A 348 -8.34 -0.91 -3.97
CA ASP A 348 -8.56 -1.51 -5.30
C ASP A 348 -9.79 -0.88 -5.98
N THR A 349 -10.89 -0.67 -5.25
CA THR A 349 -12.08 0.01 -5.77
C THR A 349 -11.76 1.44 -6.18
N ALA A 350 -11.05 2.20 -5.32
CA ALA A 350 -10.67 3.58 -5.64
C ALA A 350 -9.81 3.68 -6.91
N ILE A 351 -8.80 2.81 -7.01
CA ILE A 351 -7.90 2.72 -8.17
C ILE A 351 -8.68 2.34 -9.42
N GLN A 352 -9.57 1.34 -9.31
CA GLN A 352 -10.40 0.88 -10.42
C GLN A 352 -11.29 2.02 -10.97
N GLU A 353 -12.04 2.69 -10.10
CA GLU A 353 -12.94 3.80 -10.47
C GLU A 353 -12.17 4.96 -11.12
N LEU A 354 -11.01 5.34 -10.57
CA LEU A 354 -10.14 6.38 -11.13
C LEU A 354 -9.63 6.00 -12.51
N LEU A 355 -9.08 4.79 -12.67
CA LEU A 355 -8.53 4.33 -13.95
C LEU A 355 -9.60 4.19 -15.02
N GLU A 356 -10.75 3.61 -14.69
CA GLU A 356 -11.87 3.45 -15.61
C GLU A 356 -12.39 4.81 -16.10
N SER A 357 -12.60 5.74 -15.17
CA SER A 357 -13.07 7.09 -15.49
C SER A 357 -12.07 7.86 -16.36
N ARG A 358 -10.77 7.81 -16.03
CA ARG A 358 -9.76 8.57 -16.81
C ARG A 358 -9.45 7.93 -18.16
N ARG A 359 -9.47 6.60 -18.26
CA ARG A 359 -9.24 5.90 -19.55
C ARG A 359 -10.35 6.13 -20.56
N ALA A 360 -11.55 6.50 -20.12
CA ALA A 360 -12.61 6.98 -21.02
C ALA A 360 -12.25 8.31 -21.71
N LEU A 361 -11.29 9.06 -21.18
CA LEU A 361 -10.86 10.37 -21.68
C LEU A 361 -9.50 10.31 -22.43
N ALA A 362 -8.51 9.61 -21.86
CA ALA A 362 -7.19 9.46 -22.46
C ALA A 362 -6.47 8.17 -21.99
N PRO A 363 -5.54 7.61 -22.80
CA PRO A 363 -4.74 6.45 -22.39
C PRO A 363 -4.07 6.68 -21.03
N THR A 364 -4.36 5.81 -20.05
CA THR A 364 -3.89 5.96 -18.67
C THR A 364 -3.40 4.63 -18.14
N TYR A 365 -2.18 4.51 -17.62
CA TYR A 365 -1.67 3.25 -17.06
C TYR A 365 -1.16 3.47 -15.65
N LEU A 366 -1.62 2.65 -14.70
CA LEU A 366 -1.01 2.56 -13.37
C LEU A 366 -0.20 1.27 -13.33
N VAL A 367 1.13 1.42 -13.29
CA VAL A 367 2.10 0.34 -13.32
C VAL A 367 2.58 0.07 -11.91
N MET A 368 2.39 -1.16 -11.43
CA MET A 368 2.73 -1.57 -10.08
C MET A 368 3.56 -2.87 -10.07
N PRO A 369 4.52 -3.00 -9.16
CA PRO A 369 5.29 -4.23 -9.00
C PRO A 369 4.40 -5.36 -8.45
N SER A 370 4.64 -6.59 -8.91
CA SER A 370 3.90 -7.78 -8.45
C SER A 370 4.18 -8.16 -7.00
N GLY A 371 5.30 -7.74 -6.43
CA GLY A 371 5.74 -8.08 -5.07
C GLY A 371 6.93 -9.04 -5.03
N ASN A 372 7.53 -9.18 -3.84
CA ASN A 372 8.81 -9.88 -3.63
C ASN A 372 8.71 -11.09 -2.68
N THR A 373 7.53 -11.68 -2.46
CA THR A 373 7.31 -12.64 -1.36
C THR A 373 7.09 -14.08 -1.80
N TYR A 374 7.41 -14.42 -3.06
CA TYR A 374 7.09 -15.74 -3.64
C TYR A 374 7.67 -16.93 -2.84
N LEU A 375 8.88 -16.79 -2.31
CA LEU A 375 9.55 -17.85 -1.53
C LEU A 375 9.43 -17.70 -0.01
N ASP A 376 8.80 -16.63 0.46
CA ASP A 376 8.79 -16.27 1.88
C ASP A 376 7.76 -17.07 2.70
N LYS A 377 7.02 -17.97 2.04
CA LYS A 377 6.01 -18.83 2.65
C LYS A 377 4.93 -18.02 3.39
N MET A 378 4.59 -16.86 2.84
CA MET A 378 3.63 -15.93 3.43
C MET A 378 2.20 -16.16 2.95
N HIS A 379 1.96 -17.10 2.03
CA HIS A 379 0.62 -17.43 1.55
C HIS A 379 0.31 -18.92 1.68
N ALA A 380 -0.92 -19.22 2.08
CA ALA A 380 -1.48 -20.56 2.00
C ALA A 380 -2.91 -20.54 1.46
N ASN A 381 -3.33 -21.64 0.85
CA ASN A 381 -4.66 -21.78 0.30
C ASN A 381 -5.20 -23.19 0.54
N PHE A 382 -6.45 -23.26 0.98
CA PHE A 382 -7.15 -24.50 1.30
C PHE A 382 -8.46 -24.60 0.55
N GLN A 383 -8.81 -25.83 0.22
CA GLN A 383 -10.10 -26.24 -0.33
C GLN A 383 -10.83 -27.11 0.69
N GLU A 384 -12.12 -27.34 0.45
CA GLU A 384 -12.99 -28.15 1.30
C GLU A 384 -12.38 -29.51 1.68
N SER A 385 -11.71 -30.18 0.74
CA SER A 385 -11.07 -31.49 0.94
C SER A 385 -9.91 -31.51 1.95
N LYS A 386 -9.58 -30.36 2.56
CA LYS A 386 -8.53 -30.23 3.58
C LYS A 386 -9.09 -30.14 4.99
N PHE A 387 -10.41 -30.08 5.17
CA PHE A 387 -11.05 -30.28 6.46
C PHE A 387 -10.91 -31.75 6.88
N VAL A 388 -10.50 -31.97 8.13
CA VAL A 388 -10.47 -33.27 8.80
C VAL A 388 -11.22 -33.10 10.11
N ASP A 389 -12.20 -33.96 10.36
CA ASP A 389 -13.08 -33.87 11.54
C ASP A 389 -13.71 -32.47 11.72
N ASP A 390 -14.13 -31.85 10.61
CA ASP A 390 -14.70 -30.50 10.56
C ASP A 390 -13.75 -29.37 11.02
N GLU A 391 -12.44 -29.62 10.98
CA GLU A 391 -11.41 -28.65 11.32
C GLU A 391 -10.33 -28.56 10.24
N ILE A 392 -9.75 -27.38 10.09
CA ILE A 392 -8.52 -27.17 9.32
C ILE A 392 -7.54 -26.33 10.12
N SER A 393 -6.27 -26.75 10.11
CA SER A 393 -5.22 -26.09 10.88
C SER A 393 -3.96 -25.84 10.05
N ILE A 394 -3.29 -24.73 10.34
CA ILE A 394 -1.98 -24.39 9.79
C ILE A 394 -1.08 -23.82 10.86
N GLY A 395 0.23 -24.06 10.73
CA GLY A 395 1.21 -23.44 11.60
C GLY A 395 1.60 -22.05 11.12
N TRP A 396 1.81 -21.15 12.05
CA TRP A 396 2.39 -19.83 11.83
C TRP A 396 3.64 -19.70 12.69
N GLN A 397 4.80 -19.60 12.03
CA GLN A 397 6.10 -19.56 12.67
C GLN A 397 6.50 -18.10 12.92
N VAL A 398 6.41 -17.68 14.18
CA VAL A 398 6.89 -16.39 14.66
C VAL A 398 8.38 -16.52 15.00
N GLN A 399 9.21 -15.62 14.46
CA GLN A 399 10.66 -15.67 14.66
C GLN A 399 11.04 -15.21 16.07
N PRO A 400 12.10 -15.75 16.69
CA PRO A 400 12.68 -15.17 17.89
C PRO A 400 13.36 -13.83 17.58
N ASP A 401 13.42 -12.95 18.57
CA ASP A 401 14.04 -11.61 18.50
C ASP A 401 13.41 -10.67 17.46
N ASP A 402 12.15 -10.90 17.11
CA ASP A 402 11.40 -10.00 16.25
C ASP A 402 10.99 -8.76 17.04
N ARG A 403 11.32 -7.57 16.50
CA ARG A 403 11.10 -6.29 17.17
C ARG A 403 9.84 -5.57 16.69
N THR A 404 9.14 -6.13 15.71
CA THR A 404 7.94 -5.57 15.13
C THR A 404 6.73 -6.46 15.42
N SER A 405 5.53 -5.94 15.19
CA SER A 405 4.31 -6.71 15.33
C SER A 405 4.11 -7.60 14.12
N SER A 406 3.89 -8.90 14.33
CA SER A 406 3.55 -9.82 13.25
C SER A 406 2.03 -9.97 13.10
N TYR A 407 1.58 -10.12 11.85
CA TYR A 407 0.16 -10.27 11.52
C TYR A 407 -0.08 -11.44 10.57
N VAL A 408 -1.22 -12.11 10.73
CA VAL A 408 -1.71 -13.12 9.79
C VAL A 408 -3.22 -13.00 9.63
N GLU A 409 -3.69 -13.14 8.40
CA GLU A 409 -5.08 -13.06 8.02
C GLU A 409 -5.53 -14.35 7.34
N MET A 410 -6.76 -14.78 7.62
CA MET A 410 -7.45 -15.89 6.99
C MET A 410 -8.76 -15.38 6.40
N TRP A 411 -8.88 -15.44 5.08
CA TRP A 411 -10.01 -14.96 4.30
C TRP A 411 -10.85 -16.13 3.80
N LEU A 412 -12.12 -16.12 4.13
CA LEU A 412 -13.08 -17.15 3.72
C LEU A 412 -13.71 -16.79 2.37
N PRO A 413 -14.34 -17.74 1.67
CA PRO A 413 -15.12 -17.45 0.46
C PRO A 413 -16.20 -16.39 0.74
N GLU A 414 -16.47 -15.52 -0.23
CA GLU A 414 -17.42 -14.41 -0.09
C GLU A 414 -18.85 -14.90 0.18
N ASP A 415 -19.29 -15.93 -0.53
CA ASP A 415 -20.65 -16.50 -0.43
C ASP A 415 -20.83 -17.51 0.71
N LEU A 416 -19.84 -17.67 1.59
CA LEU A 416 -19.94 -18.59 2.71
C LEU A 416 -20.90 -18.05 3.78
N ASP A 417 -21.86 -18.88 4.19
CA ASP A 417 -22.57 -18.68 5.45
C ASP A 417 -21.65 -19.05 6.63
N PRO A 418 -21.24 -18.07 7.46
CA PRO A 418 -20.32 -18.32 8.56
C PRO A 418 -20.98 -19.03 9.76
N GLU A 419 -22.28 -19.37 9.71
CA GLU A 419 -22.96 -19.96 10.85
C GLU A 419 -22.31 -21.27 11.30
N GLY A 420 -21.93 -21.31 12.58
CA GLY A 420 -21.28 -22.47 13.21
C GLY A 420 -19.78 -22.58 12.94
N TYR A 421 -19.18 -21.66 12.18
CA TYR A 421 -17.73 -21.55 12.06
C TYR A 421 -17.12 -20.77 13.25
N THR A 422 -15.99 -21.27 13.75
CA THR A 422 -15.19 -20.67 14.83
C THR A 422 -13.72 -20.65 14.47
N PHE A 423 -13.05 -19.56 14.82
CA PHE A 423 -11.60 -19.39 14.68
C PHE A 423 -10.92 -19.47 16.05
N GLU A 424 -9.88 -20.30 16.12
CA GLU A 424 -9.11 -20.59 17.32
C GLU A 424 -7.61 -20.42 17.06
N VAL A 425 -6.89 -20.06 18.12
CA VAL A 425 -5.43 -19.91 18.09
C VAL A 425 -4.83 -20.72 19.23
N THR A 426 -3.80 -21.50 18.95
CA THR A 426 -3.00 -22.22 19.95
C THR A 426 -1.59 -21.63 19.99
N PRO A 427 -1.05 -21.31 21.18
CA PRO A 427 0.28 -20.71 21.28
C PRO A 427 1.38 -21.78 21.10
N PRO A 428 2.66 -21.38 21.01
CA PRO A 428 3.76 -22.32 20.95
C PRO A 428 3.81 -23.26 22.15
N ARG A 429 4.38 -24.46 21.95
CA ARG A 429 4.49 -25.49 22.98
C ARG A 429 5.15 -24.94 24.25
N GLY A 430 4.53 -25.19 25.40
CA GLY A 430 5.01 -24.71 26.71
C GLY A 430 4.42 -23.37 27.15
N VAL A 431 3.64 -22.72 26.28
CA VAL A 431 2.87 -21.52 26.62
C VAL A 431 1.41 -21.91 26.85
N VAL A 432 0.79 -21.32 27.86
CA VAL A 432 -0.64 -21.48 28.16
C VAL A 432 -1.28 -20.10 28.20
N PHE A 433 -2.40 -19.94 27.48
CA PHE A 433 -3.18 -18.71 27.59
C PHE A 433 -3.95 -18.67 28.91
N ASP A 434 -4.19 -17.46 29.40
CA ASP A 434 -5.05 -17.25 30.57
C ASP A 434 -6.49 -17.74 30.33
N ALA A 435 -6.95 -17.69 29.07
CA ALA A 435 -8.21 -18.27 28.61
C ALA A 435 -8.06 -18.77 27.17
N ALA A 436 -8.68 -19.90 26.83
CA ALA A 436 -8.67 -20.44 25.48
C ALA A 436 -9.37 -19.47 24.50
N PRO A 437 -8.65 -18.90 23.51
CA PRO A 437 -9.23 -17.92 22.60
C PRO A 437 -10.02 -18.63 21.50
N SER A 438 -11.33 -18.37 21.44
CA SER A 438 -12.21 -18.85 20.37
C SER A 438 -13.18 -17.73 19.96
N LEU A 439 -13.34 -17.50 18.65
CA LEU A 439 -14.26 -16.52 18.09
C LEU A 439 -15.15 -17.16 17.02
N ALA A 440 -16.46 -17.12 17.23
CA ALA A 440 -17.41 -17.38 16.14
C ALA A 440 -17.26 -16.29 15.05
N LEU A 441 -17.36 -16.67 13.77
CA LEU A 441 -17.33 -15.75 12.63
C LEU A 441 -18.61 -14.91 12.54
N ARG A 442 -18.80 -14.02 13.51
CA ARG A 442 -19.94 -13.10 13.59
C ARG A 442 -19.56 -11.79 14.26
N GLY A 443 -20.28 -10.73 13.91
CA GLY A 443 -20.15 -9.44 14.59
C GLY A 443 -20.68 -9.50 16.02
N ALA A 444 -20.05 -8.77 16.93
CA ALA A 444 -20.56 -8.61 18.29
C ALA A 444 -21.56 -7.45 18.37
N PRO A 445 -22.73 -7.62 19.03
CA PRO A 445 -23.75 -6.56 19.13
C PRO A 445 -23.25 -5.24 19.74
N ARG A 446 -22.17 -5.29 20.53
CA ARG A 446 -21.51 -4.11 21.12
C ARG A 446 -20.77 -3.22 20.10
N PHE A 447 -20.60 -3.67 18.86
CA PHE A 447 -20.00 -2.91 17.76
C PHE A 447 -21.04 -2.70 16.64
N PRO A 448 -22.04 -1.81 16.85
CA PRO A 448 -23.18 -1.66 15.93
C PRO A 448 -22.87 -0.85 14.67
N ARG A 449 -21.66 -0.30 14.52
CA ARG A 449 -21.24 0.56 13.39
C ARG A 449 -20.02 -0.03 12.69
N GLY A 450 -19.73 0.44 11.47
CA GLY A 450 -18.68 -0.12 10.63
C GLY A 450 -18.96 -1.56 10.20
N ASP A 451 -17.92 -2.27 9.78
CA ASP A 451 -18.05 -3.68 9.42
C ASP A 451 -18.39 -4.54 10.66
N PRO A 452 -19.29 -5.54 10.53
CA PRO A 452 -19.56 -6.52 11.59
C PRO A 452 -18.25 -7.16 12.05
N ARG A 453 -17.94 -7.07 13.34
CA ARG A 453 -16.65 -7.55 13.87
C ARG A 453 -16.69 -7.99 15.33
N ASN A 454 -15.70 -8.77 15.74
CA ASN A 454 -15.49 -9.17 17.13
C ASN A 454 -14.00 -9.35 17.45
N PHE A 455 -13.64 -9.21 18.72
CA PHE A 455 -12.27 -9.17 19.21
C PHE A 455 -12.10 -9.96 20.50
N VAL A 456 -10.95 -10.62 20.62
CA VAL A 456 -10.44 -11.25 21.85
C VAL A 456 -8.97 -10.84 22.02
N ASN A 457 -8.60 -10.43 23.24
CA ASN A 457 -7.20 -10.20 23.57
C ASN A 457 -6.54 -11.55 23.92
N LEU A 458 -5.39 -11.83 23.34
CA LEU A 458 -4.57 -12.99 23.69
C LEU A 458 -3.72 -12.63 24.92
N ARG A 459 -3.85 -13.41 25.99
CA ARG A 459 -3.16 -13.12 27.25
C ARG A 459 -2.37 -14.31 27.77
N VAL A 460 -1.18 -14.03 28.28
CA VAL A 460 -0.28 -14.99 28.93
C VAL A 460 0.24 -14.37 30.22
N GLY A 461 -0.05 -14.99 31.36
CA GLY A 461 0.38 -14.50 32.66
C GLY A 461 -0.20 -13.11 32.99
N GLY A 462 -1.42 -12.82 32.54
CA GLY A 462 -2.09 -11.52 32.71
C GLY A 462 -1.73 -10.46 31.65
N ALA A 463 -0.60 -10.60 30.96
CA ALA A 463 -0.14 -9.63 29.95
C ALA A 463 -0.83 -9.83 28.59
N VAL A 464 -1.19 -8.75 27.89
CA VAL A 464 -1.72 -8.84 26.52
C VAL A 464 -0.57 -9.04 25.54
N VAL A 465 -0.47 -10.23 24.96
CA VAL A 465 0.58 -10.60 24.00
C VAL A 465 0.11 -10.50 22.55
N GLY A 466 -1.19 -10.32 22.33
CA GLY A 466 -1.77 -10.26 20.99
C GLY A 466 -3.27 -9.95 20.98
N GLN A 467 -3.82 -9.90 19.78
CA GLN A 467 -5.24 -9.77 19.49
C GLN A 467 -5.63 -10.84 18.47
N MET A 468 -6.78 -11.46 18.70
CA MET A 468 -7.51 -12.24 17.70
C MET A 468 -8.79 -11.49 17.34
N SER A 469 -9.14 -11.48 16.06
CA SER A 469 -10.30 -10.75 15.55
C SER A 469 -10.97 -11.45 14.39
N VAL A 470 -12.25 -11.17 14.20
CA VAL A 470 -13.02 -11.55 13.02
C VAL A 470 -13.81 -10.35 12.54
N ASP A 471 -13.90 -10.14 11.23
CA ASP A 471 -14.66 -9.07 10.62
C ASP A 471 -15.24 -9.46 9.26
N LYS A 472 -16.44 -8.95 8.93
CA LYS A 472 -17.00 -9.05 7.59
C LYS A 472 -16.57 -7.84 6.79
N ASN A 473 -15.34 -7.90 6.28
CA ASN A 473 -14.71 -6.81 5.56
C ASN A 473 -15.57 -6.33 4.39
N ARG A 474 -15.79 -5.02 4.37
CA ARG A 474 -16.68 -4.31 3.46
C ARG A 474 -18.10 -4.91 3.34
N GLY A 475 -18.55 -5.64 4.36
CA GLY A 475 -19.85 -6.32 4.38
C GLY A 475 -19.96 -7.55 3.48
N THR A 476 -18.92 -7.87 2.72
CA THR A 476 -18.95 -8.95 1.71
C THR A 476 -18.23 -10.19 2.15
N ARG A 477 -17.01 -10.08 2.70
CA ARG A 477 -16.13 -11.24 2.91
C ARG A 477 -15.63 -11.35 4.33
N TRP A 478 -15.73 -12.53 4.93
CA TRP A 478 -15.22 -12.77 6.28
C TRP A 478 -13.71 -12.93 6.30
N ARG A 479 -13.09 -12.23 7.25
CA ARG A 479 -11.69 -12.37 7.63
C ARG A 479 -11.60 -12.76 9.10
N ALA A 480 -10.71 -13.69 9.41
CA ALA A 480 -10.15 -13.87 10.75
C ALA A 480 -8.69 -13.38 10.74
N MET A 481 -8.25 -12.73 11.80
CA MET A 481 -6.93 -12.11 11.87
C MET A 481 -6.32 -12.28 13.26
N VAL A 482 -5.00 -12.47 13.30
CA VAL A 482 -4.20 -12.41 14.52
C VAL A 482 -3.12 -11.33 14.37
N ALA A 483 -3.00 -10.49 15.39
CA ALA A 483 -1.92 -9.52 15.55
C ALA A 483 -1.15 -9.86 16.84
N LEU A 484 0.17 -9.91 16.77
CA LEU A 484 1.02 -10.21 17.93
C LEU A 484 1.89 -9.03 18.30
N ALA A 485 2.18 -8.91 19.60
CA ALA A 485 3.28 -8.07 20.06
C ALA A 485 4.62 -8.61 19.49
N PRO A 486 5.68 -7.79 19.47
CA PRO A 486 7.04 -8.25 19.18
C PRO A 486 7.41 -9.47 20.01
N SER A 487 8.31 -10.31 19.48
CA SER A 487 8.71 -11.56 20.14
C SER A 487 9.90 -11.40 21.09
N MET A 488 10.41 -10.19 21.21
CA MET A 488 11.42 -9.76 22.18
C MET A 488 10.87 -8.71 23.14
N PRO A 489 11.30 -8.70 24.42
CA PRO A 489 11.00 -7.61 25.33
C PRO A 489 11.55 -6.28 24.79
N LEU A 490 10.66 -5.32 24.57
CA LEU A 490 11.01 -3.94 24.22
C LEU A 490 10.77 -3.01 25.41
N LYS A 491 11.47 -1.87 25.41
CA LYS A 491 11.20 -0.79 26.36
C LYS A 491 9.81 -0.23 26.06
N MET A 492 8.91 -0.32 27.04
CA MET A 492 7.56 0.22 26.92
C MET A 492 7.55 1.73 27.26
N PRO A 493 6.61 2.51 26.69
CA PRO A 493 6.32 3.87 27.14
C PRO A 493 5.83 3.90 28.59
N ASP A 494 5.92 5.05 29.26
CA ASP A 494 5.37 5.33 30.59
C ASP A 494 5.77 4.32 31.70
N ASP A 495 6.90 3.62 31.54
CA ASP A 495 7.35 2.51 32.39
C ASP A 495 6.32 1.38 32.55
N ASP A 496 5.45 1.20 31.53
CA ASP A 496 4.49 0.09 31.48
C ASP A 496 5.21 -1.28 31.57
N PRO A 497 4.58 -2.31 32.15
CA PRO A 497 5.16 -3.65 32.22
C PRO A 497 5.52 -4.18 30.83
N ALA A 498 6.76 -4.65 30.68
CA ALA A 498 7.23 -5.28 29.46
C ALA A 498 6.36 -6.49 29.11
N ARG A 499 5.98 -6.59 27.83
CA ARG A 499 5.20 -7.71 27.29
C ARG A 499 5.63 -8.00 25.86
N TRP A 500 5.66 -9.27 25.52
CA TRP A 500 6.09 -9.77 24.20
C TRP A 500 5.31 -11.05 23.88
N ALA A 501 5.16 -11.33 22.59
CA ALA A 501 4.58 -12.59 22.16
C ALA A 501 5.62 -13.72 22.22
N PRO A 502 5.24 -14.94 22.64
CA PRO A 502 6.15 -16.07 22.55
C PRO A 502 6.50 -16.37 21.09
N SER A 503 7.79 -16.48 20.80
CA SER A 503 8.27 -16.98 19.52
C SER A 503 8.04 -18.49 19.40
N GLY A 504 8.00 -18.99 18.17
CA GLY A 504 7.73 -20.39 17.89
C GLY A 504 6.53 -20.59 16.96
N ARG A 505 6.11 -21.85 16.86
CA ARG A 505 5.00 -22.26 16.01
C ARG A 505 3.67 -22.08 16.74
N TRP A 506 2.93 -21.07 16.35
CA TRP A 506 1.52 -20.89 16.66
C TRP A 506 0.69 -21.76 15.72
N THR A 507 -0.51 -22.16 16.14
CA THR A 507 -1.45 -22.90 15.27
C THR A 507 -2.72 -22.08 15.11
N LEU A 508 -3.12 -21.87 13.87
CA LEU A 508 -4.37 -21.20 13.49
C LEU A 508 -5.35 -22.29 13.06
N THR A 509 -6.53 -22.32 13.67
CA THR A 509 -7.51 -23.38 13.43
C THR A 509 -8.87 -22.77 13.09
N LEU A 510 -9.44 -23.17 11.96
CA LEU A 510 -10.82 -22.90 11.60
C LEU A 510 -11.62 -24.18 11.81
N LYS A 511 -12.63 -24.12 12.66
CA LYS A 511 -13.55 -25.22 12.96
C LYS A 511 -14.94 -24.88 12.47
N ARG A 512 -15.74 -25.89 12.16
CA ARG A 512 -17.17 -25.75 11.93
C ARG A 512 -17.94 -26.79 12.72
N LYS A 513 -19.23 -26.57 12.91
CA LYS A 513 -20.11 -27.64 13.41
C LYS A 513 -20.32 -28.67 12.28
N PRO A 514 -20.52 -29.96 12.60
CA PRO A 514 -20.83 -30.97 11.57
C PRO A 514 -22.09 -30.67 10.74
N THR A 515 -22.99 -29.83 11.27
CA THR A 515 -24.22 -29.39 10.60
C THR A 515 -24.07 -28.09 9.81
N SER A 516 -22.91 -27.44 9.90
CA SER A 516 -22.64 -26.19 9.16
C SER A 516 -22.41 -26.51 7.68
N PRO A 517 -22.75 -25.57 6.78
CA PRO A 517 -22.43 -25.72 5.36
C PRO A 517 -20.94 -25.98 5.13
N CYS A 518 -20.64 -26.79 4.11
CA CYS A 518 -19.27 -26.89 3.58
C CYS A 518 -18.86 -25.58 2.91
N LEU A 519 -17.56 -25.43 2.60
CA LEU A 519 -17.16 -24.40 1.64
C LEU A 519 -17.90 -24.63 0.31
N PRO A 520 -18.38 -23.57 -0.36
CA PRO A 520 -19.04 -23.70 -1.65
C PRO A 520 -18.11 -24.37 -2.68
N GLU A 521 -18.67 -24.97 -3.74
CA GLU A 521 -17.86 -25.52 -4.83
C GLU A 521 -16.95 -24.44 -5.42
N GLY A 522 -15.66 -24.75 -5.58
CA GLY A 522 -14.65 -23.76 -5.98
C GLY A 522 -14.34 -22.69 -4.91
N GLY A 523 -14.86 -22.84 -3.69
CA GLY A 523 -14.58 -21.98 -2.55
C GLY A 523 -13.25 -22.35 -1.88
N TYR A 524 -12.38 -21.35 -1.71
CA TYR A 524 -11.09 -21.51 -1.05
C TYR A 524 -10.92 -20.55 0.12
N VAL A 525 -10.33 -21.07 1.19
CA VAL A 525 -9.81 -20.25 2.29
C VAL A 525 -8.39 -19.84 1.94
N ASN A 526 -8.11 -18.55 1.98
CA ASN A 526 -6.78 -17.99 1.71
C ASN A 526 -6.18 -17.41 2.98
N ILE A 527 -4.90 -17.65 3.21
CA ILE A 527 -4.16 -17.09 4.33
C ILE A 527 -3.00 -16.26 3.82
N TRP A 528 -2.81 -15.08 4.41
CA TRP A 528 -1.63 -14.26 4.20
C TRP A 528 -1.01 -13.87 5.53
N ALA A 529 0.28 -14.14 5.68
CA ALA A 529 1.11 -13.45 6.65
C ALA A 529 1.46 -12.08 6.09
N GLN A 530 1.38 -11.06 6.92
CA GLN A 530 1.78 -9.71 6.54
C GLN A 530 3.31 -9.61 6.48
N ARG A 531 3.78 -8.73 5.60
CA ARG A 531 5.20 -8.43 5.49
C ARG A 531 5.69 -7.73 6.76
N ASP A 532 6.81 -8.19 7.26
CA ASP A 532 7.40 -7.83 8.55
C ASP A 532 8.94 -7.91 8.51
N ASP A 533 9.50 -8.01 7.30
CA ASP A 533 10.93 -7.87 7.09
C ASP A 533 11.35 -6.42 7.24
N ASP A 534 12.63 -6.26 7.57
CA ASP A 534 13.24 -4.96 7.76
C ASP A 534 13.76 -4.45 6.41
N PRO A 535 13.13 -3.44 5.78
CA PRO A 535 13.81 -2.73 4.70
C PRO A 535 15.12 -2.20 5.29
N SER A 536 16.23 -2.47 4.61
CA SER A 536 17.61 -2.23 5.09
C SER A 536 17.84 -0.81 5.63
N GLU A 537 16.97 0.11 5.24
CA GLU A 537 16.94 1.53 5.49
C GLU A 537 16.42 1.92 6.88
N LEU A 538 15.50 1.13 7.47
CA LEU A 538 14.85 1.44 8.75
C LEU A 538 15.54 0.81 9.97
N ARG A 539 16.17 -0.35 9.79
CA ARG A 539 16.79 -1.11 10.89
C ARG A 539 15.82 -1.35 12.06
N THR A 540 14.54 -1.57 11.74
CA THR A 540 13.49 -1.92 12.71
C THR A 540 13.87 -3.16 13.52
N GLY A 541 14.65 -4.07 12.93
CA GLY A 541 14.93 -5.39 13.48
C GLY A 541 13.75 -6.36 13.31
N GLY A 542 12.85 -6.08 12.36
CA GLY A 542 11.76 -6.98 11.98
C GLY A 542 12.27 -8.31 11.43
N ARG A 543 11.58 -9.40 11.77
CA ARG A 543 11.93 -10.76 11.35
C ARG A 543 10.72 -11.48 10.78
N GLN A 544 10.64 -11.51 9.46
CA GLN A 544 9.53 -12.09 8.70
C GLN A 544 9.05 -13.44 9.26
N SER A 545 7.84 -13.42 9.82
CA SER A 545 7.10 -14.63 10.16
C SER A 545 6.61 -15.37 8.91
N TYR A 546 6.40 -16.67 8.98
CA TYR A 546 6.01 -17.47 7.82
C TYR A 546 5.07 -18.63 8.17
N LEU A 547 4.35 -19.14 7.18
CA LEU A 547 3.42 -20.24 7.33
C LEU A 547 4.12 -21.59 7.18
N VAL A 548 3.63 -22.60 7.91
CA VAL A 548 4.14 -23.97 7.88
C VAL A 548 3.00 -24.99 7.87
N GLU A 549 3.14 -26.03 7.05
CA GLU A 549 2.26 -27.20 7.10
C GLU A 549 2.62 -28.04 8.34
N LEU A 550 1.64 -28.38 9.18
CA LEU A 550 1.89 -29.00 10.49
C LEU A 550 2.50 -30.40 10.41
N ASP A 551 2.07 -31.19 9.43
CA ASP A 551 2.44 -32.61 9.26
C ASP A 551 3.57 -32.84 8.26
N LYS A 552 4.11 -31.76 7.69
CA LYS A 552 5.20 -31.86 6.70
C LYS A 552 6.54 -31.68 7.38
N ALA A 553 7.43 -32.65 7.18
CA ALA A 553 8.83 -32.49 7.52
C ALA A 553 9.43 -31.28 6.74
N PRO A 554 10.42 -30.57 7.30
CA PRO A 554 11.16 -29.56 6.56
C PRO A 554 11.75 -30.19 5.30
N THR A 555 11.22 -29.82 4.14
CA THR A 555 11.76 -30.28 2.86
C THR A 555 13.07 -29.55 2.56
N GLN A 556 14.10 -30.28 2.13
CA GLN A 556 15.25 -29.63 1.50
C GLN A 556 14.76 -28.85 0.28
N LYS A 557 15.28 -27.63 0.11
CA LYS A 557 14.96 -26.80 -1.05
C LYS A 557 15.49 -27.53 -2.30
N PRO A 558 14.64 -27.87 -3.28
CA PRO A 558 15.10 -28.56 -4.47
C PRO A 558 16.09 -27.67 -5.23
N ALA A 559 17.07 -28.30 -5.89
CA ALA A 559 18.11 -27.59 -6.65
C ALA A 559 17.55 -26.88 -7.90
N LEU A 560 16.39 -27.34 -8.40
CA LEU A 560 15.70 -26.78 -9.56
C LEU A 560 14.24 -26.46 -9.20
N PRO A 561 13.61 -25.50 -9.91
CA PRO A 561 12.17 -25.25 -9.78
C PRO A 561 11.35 -26.50 -10.08
N GLU A 562 10.40 -26.83 -9.20
CA GLU A 562 9.44 -27.92 -9.41
C GLU A 562 8.13 -27.37 -9.99
N TYR A 563 7.70 -27.91 -11.12
CA TYR A 563 6.40 -27.62 -11.73
C TYR A 563 5.42 -28.75 -11.45
N LYS A 564 4.62 -28.63 -10.39
CA LYS A 564 3.74 -29.69 -9.86
C LYS A 564 2.27 -29.30 -9.72
N GLN A 565 1.43 -30.32 -9.79
CA GLN A 565 -0.01 -30.37 -9.51
C GLN A 565 -0.23 -31.68 -8.71
N PRO A 566 -0.86 -31.67 -7.52
CA PRO A 566 -1.32 -30.49 -6.80
C PRO A 566 -0.17 -29.67 -6.20
N LEU A 567 -0.41 -28.38 -6.00
CA LEU A 567 0.43 -27.45 -5.25
C LEU A 567 0.35 -27.73 -3.75
N SER A 568 1.44 -27.41 -3.03
CA SER A 568 1.47 -27.41 -1.57
C SER A 568 0.46 -26.41 -0.97
N LEU A 569 0.09 -26.60 0.29
CA LEU A 569 -0.83 -25.67 0.97
C LEU A 569 -0.17 -24.31 1.11
N VAL A 570 1.06 -24.29 1.62
CA VAL A 570 1.91 -23.10 1.67
C VAL A 570 2.63 -22.97 0.33
N ARG A 571 2.45 -21.84 -0.36
CA ARG A 571 2.95 -21.64 -1.74
C ARG A 571 3.07 -20.16 -2.09
N GLY A 572 3.89 -19.85 -3.10
CA GLY A 572 4.05 -18.49 -3.63
C GLY A 572 2.98 -18.09 -4.66
N PHE A 573 2.21 -19.02 -5.21
CA PHE A 573 1.09 -18.68 -6.11
C PHE A 573 -0.06 -18.10 -5.30
N GLY A 574 -0.36 -16.82 -5.52
CA GLY A 574 -1.24 -16.01 -4.65
C GLY A 574 -0.49 -15.01 -3.78
N SER A 575 0.83 -14.84 -3.97
CA SER A 575 1.66 -13.89 -3.23
C SER A 575 1.73 -12.48 -3.84
N MET A 576 0.80 -12.15 -4.76
CA MET A 576 0.73 -10.85 -5.43
C MET A 576 0.75 -9.68 -4.43
N ASN A 577 1.04 -8.48 -4.93
CA ASN A 577 0.92 -7.25 -4.18
C ASN A 577 -0.56 -7.01 -3.82
N GLY A 578 -0.86 -6.89 -2.52
CA GLY A 578 -2.20 -6.79 -1.95
C GLY A 578 -3.01 -5.55 -2.35
N VAL A 579 -2.39 -4.55 -2.97
CA VAL A 579 -3.06 -3.33 -3.49
C VAL A 579 -3.02 -3.22 -5.02
N ALA A 580 -2.56 -4.26 -5.72
CA ALA A 580 -2.47 -4.27 -7.19
C ALA A 580 -3.58 -5.12 -7.84
N ASN A 581 -4.72 -5.31 -7.16
CA ASN A 581 -5.76 -6.27 -7.55
C ASN A 581 -6.93 -5.61 -8.31
N ALA A 582 -6.94 -4.28 -8.47
CA ALA A 582 -7.84 -3.60 -9.39
C ALA A 582 -7.57 -4.06 -10.83
N ALA A 583 -8.63 -4.37 -11.59
CA ALA A 583 -8.50 -5.02 -12.91
C ALA A 583 -7.63 -4.22 -13.89
N TRP A 584 -7.71 -2.89 -13.86
CA TRP A 584 -7.03 -2.00 -14.81
C TRP A 584 -5.59 -1.62 -14.42
N VAL A 585 -5.09 -2.09 -13.26
CA VAL A 585 -3.68 -1.96 -12.89
C VAL A 585 -2.82 -2.83 -13.80
N THR A 586 -1.65 -2.35 -14.20
CA THR A 586 -0.64 -3.12 -14.92
C THR A 586 0.37 -3.68 -13.94
N ARG A 587 0.33 -4.99 -13.71
CA ARG A 587 1.17 -5.71 -12.73
C ARG A 587 2.43 -6.25 -13.38
N VAL A 588 3.58 -5.91 -12.81
CA VAL A 588 4.88 -6.22 -13.39
C VAL A 588 5.67 -7.21 -12.52
N GLY A 589 5.93 -8.38 -13.08
CA GLY A 589 6.83 -9.39 -12.53
C GLY A 589 8.29 -9.12 -12.84
N GLY A 590 9.18 -9.73 -12.05
CA GLY A 590 10.63 -9.64 -12.22
C GLY A 590 11.22 -10.91 -12.81
N TYR A 591 12.07 -10.78 -13.82
CA TYR A 591 12.90 -11.88 -14.33
C TYR A 591 14.40 -11.59 -14.19
N VAL A 592 15.21 -12.65 -14.25
CA VAL A 592 16.66 -12.59 -14.22
C VAL A 592 17.19 -12.52 -15.66
N GLN A 593 17.84 -11.41 -16.03
CA GLN A 593 18.23 -11.12 -17.41
C GLN A 593 19.10 -12.21 -18.06
N SER A 594 20.04 -12.79 -17.32
CA SER A 594 20.96 -13.79 -17.86
C SER A 594 20.33 -15.17 -18.09
N THR A 595 19.14 -15.45 -17.56
CA THR A 595 18.51 -16.78 -17.63
C THR A 595 17.08 -16.75 -18.16
N ASP A 596 16.46 -15.57 -18.26
CA ASP A 596 15.04 -15.39 -18.58
C ASP A 596 14.08 -16.15 -17.65
N HIS A 597 14.57 -16.60 -16.50
CA HIS A 597 13.74 -17.19 -15.47
C HIS A 597 13.16 -16.14 -14.55
N PRO A 598 11.97 -16.36 -13.97
CA PRO A 598 11.44 -15.46 -12.96
C PRO A 598 12.43 -15.32 -11.80
N ALA A 599 12.63 -14.09 -11.32
CA ALA A 599 13.42 -13.85 -10.12
C ALA A 599 12.83 -14.64 -8.96
N SER A 600 13.68 -15.20 -8.11
CA SER A 600 13.24 -16.16 -7.10
C SER A 600 12.20 -15.57 -6.13
N TYR A 601 12.31 -14.28 -5.82
CA TYR A 601 11.39 -13.53 -4.96
C TYR A 601 10.15 -13.02 -5.69
N SER A 602 10.15 -12.90 -7.03
CA SER A 602 9.06 -12.28 -7.79
C SER A 602 7.76 -13.03 -7.55
N SER A 603 6.82 -12.32 -6.91
CA SER A 603 5.47 -12.77 -6.60
C SER A 603 4.70 -13.21 -7.84
N ALA A 604 3.65 -14.02 -7.62
CA ALA A 604 2.92 -14.70 -8.67
C ALA A 604 1.40 -14.60 -8.45
N GLY A 605 0.67 -14.58 -9.56
CA GLY A 605 -0.79 -14.68 -9.55
C GLY A 605 -1.28 -15.99 -8.90
N GLY A 606 -2.57 -15.99 -8.53
CA GLY A 606 -3.18 -17.08 -7.79
C GLY A 606 -3.34 -18.35 -8.63
N LEU A 607 -2.95 -19.50 -8.09
CA LEU A 607 -3.25 -20.81 -8.68
C LEU A 607 -4.00 -21.71 -7.69
N LEU A 608 -5.05 -22.38 -8.18
CA LEU A 608 -5.89 -23.32 -7.44
C LEU A 608 -5.52 -24.76 -7.78
N ASN A 609 -5.59 -25.61 -6.77
CA ASN A 609 -5.56 -27.05 -6.98
C ASN A 609 -6.90 -27.49 -7.56
N THR A 610 -6.86 -28.34 -8.58
CA THR A 610 -8.06 -28.92 -9.20
C THR A 610 -7.86 -30.41 -9.39
N ASP A 611 -8.93 -31.14 -9.69
CA ASP A 611 -8.85 -32.55 -10.09
C ASP A 611 -8.30 -32.73 -11.53
N GLY A 612 -8.09 -31.62 -12.25
CA GLY A 612 -7.52 -31.62 -13.60
C GLY A 612 -6.01 -31.82 -13.63
N ALA A 613 -5.46 -31.92 -14.84
CA ALA A 613 -4.01 -32.12 -15.06
C ALA A 613 -3.16 -30.86 -14.77
N VAL A 614 -3.77 -29.67 -14.80
CA VAL A 614 -3.11 -28.38 -14.58
C VAL A 614 -3.89 -27.51 -13.61
N PRO A 615 -3.22 -26.60 -12.88
CA PRO A 615 -3.90 -25.73 -11.94
C PRO A 615 -4.70 -24.66 -12.68
N THR A 616 -5.75 -24.16 -12.06
CA THR A 616 -6.54 -23.03 -12.60
C THR A 616 -6.13 -21.72 -11.97
N THR A 617 -6.17 -20.65 -12.76
CA THR A 617 -5.88 -19.27 -12.34
C THR A 617 -7.02 -18.69 -11.51
N TRP A 618 -6.70 -17.83 -10.54
CA TRP A 618 -7.69 -17.07 -9.77
C TRP A 618 -7.17 -15.68 -9.40
N GLY A 619 -8.09 -14.73 -9.26
CA GLY A 619 -7.74 -13.33 -8.98
C GLY A 619 -7.00 -12.67 -10.15
N GLN A 620 -6.30 -11.58 -9.85
CA GLN A 620 -5.44 -10.91 -10.83
C GLN A 620 -4.07 -11.57 -10.95
N HIS A 621 -3.45 -11.42 -12.13
CA HIS A 621 -2.18 -12.05 -12.47
C HIS A 621 -1.14 -11.02 -12.90
N VAL A 622 0.13 -11.44 -12.94
CA VAL A 622 1.19 -10.69 -13.61
C VAL A 622 0.78 -10.48 -15.08
N ASP A 623 0.68 -9.24 -15.51
CA ASP A 623 0.33 -8.90 -16.90
C ASP A 623 1.56 -8.99 -17.80
N MET A 624 2.73 -8.63 -17.26
CA MET A 624 3.99 -8.57 -17.97
C MET A 624 5.20 -8.59 -17.04
N CYS A 625 6.40 -8.72 -17.60
CA CYS A 625 7.64 -8.76 -16.82
C CYS A 625 8.74 -7.85 -17.39
N ALA A 626 9.63 -7.46 -16.48
CA ALA A 626 10.85 -6.71 -16.79
C ALA A 626 12.02 -7.25 -15.95
N VAL A 627 13.24 -6.84 -16.30
CA VAL A 627 14.44 -7.28 -15.58
C VAL A 627 14.35 -6.81 -14.14
N ALA A 628 14.47 -7.72 -13.18
CA ALA A 628 14.65 -7.39 -11.76
C ALA A 628 16.07 -7.67 -11.27
N ASP A 629 16.74 -8.67 -11.88
CA ASP A 629 18.12 -9.04 -11.57
C ASP A 629 18.93 -9.20 -12.86
N ARG A 630 20.20 -8.77 -12.85
CA ARG A 630 21.09 -8.98 -14.02
C ARG A 630 21.51 -10.44 -14.15
N SER A 631 21.86 -11.11 -13.05
CA SER A 631 22.16 -12.55 -13.01
C SER A 631 21.94 -13.13 -11.62
N PRO A 632 21.91 -14.46 -11.45
CA PRO A 632 21.81 -15.09 -10.12
C PRO A 632 22.95 -14.72 -9.15
N VAL A 633 24.11 -14.29 -9.67
CA VAL A 633 25.29 -13.91 -8.87
C VAL A 633 25.49 -12.40 -8.77
N LEU A 634 24.83 -11.62 -9.64
CA LEU A 634 24.80 -10.15 -9.63
C LEU A 634 23.34 -9.69 -9.64
N PRO A 635 22.64 -9.80 -8.51
CA PRO A 635 21.25 -9.40 -8.43
C PRO A 635 21.10 -7.88 -8.59
N GLY A 636 19.87 -7.47 -8.87
CA GLY A 636 19.45 -6.10 -9.01
C GLY A 636 19.74 -5.46 -10.36
N THR A 637 18.93 -4.46 -10.67
CA THR A 637 19.06 -3.54 -11.81
C THR A 637 19.94 -2.35 -11.46
N VAL A 638 20.42 -1.61 -12.47
CA VAL A 638 21.28 -0.43 -12.27
C VAL A 638 20.58 0.81 -12.81
N ALA A 639 20.52 1.87 -12.00
CA ALA A 639 19.93 3.15 -12.35
C ALA A 639 20.78 4.31 -11.80
N GLN A 640 20.37 5.56 -12.07
CA GLN A 640 21.00 6.73 -11.46
C GLN A 640 20.60 6.84 -9.99
N GLY A 641 21.48 7.45 -9.19
CA GLY A 641 21.26 7.71 -7.78
C GLY A 641 20.59 9.07 -7.51
N VAL A 642 20.67 9.50 -6.25
CA VAL A 642 20.09 10.78 -5.81
C VAL A 642 20.80 11.98 -6.45
N TYR A 643 22.13 11.92 -6.47
CA TYR A 643 22.96 12.98 -7.03
C TYR A 643 23.36 12.68 -8.48
N SER A 644 23.54 13.72 -9.28
CA SER A 644 24.09 13.61 -10.63
C SER A 644 25.44 12.90 -10.60
N GLY A 645 25.53 11.75 -11.27
CA GLY A 645 26.72 10.90 -11.31
C GLY A 645 26.73 9.75 -10.30
N ALA A 646 25.83 9.76 -9.32
CA ALA A 646 25.60 8.63 -8.42
C ALA A 646 24.94 7.47 -9.17
N ARG A 647 25.15 6.25 -8.66
CA ARG A 647 24.54 5.02 -9.19
C ARG A 647 23.81 4.29 -8.09
N SER A 648 22.69 3.67 -8.46
CA SER A 648 21.87 2.85 -7.59
C SER A 648 21.78 1.42 -8.12
N ILE A 649 21.79 0.44 -7.21
CA ILE A 649 21.45 -0.96 -7.50
C ILE A 649 20.25 -1.32 -6.65
N LEU A 650 19.19 -1.83 -7.28
CA LEU A 650 17.96 -2.24 -6.60
C LEU A 650 17.60 -3.68 -6.96
N ILE A 651 17.36 -4.49 -5.94
CA ILE A 651 16.84 -5.86 -6.04
C ILE A 651 15.35 -5.80 -5.73
N GLY A 652 14.51 -6.38 -6.59
CA GLY A 652 13.07 -6.41 -6.38
C GLY A 652 12.28 -6.09 -7.65
N THR A 653 11.01 -6.51 -7.68
CA THR A 653 10.07 -6.18 -8.75
C THR A 653 9.82 -4.68 -8.87
N SER A 654 10.11 -3.91 -7.82
CA SER A 654 10.11 -2.44 -7.89
C SER A 654 11.10 -1.91 -8.93
N GLY A 655 12.23 -2.58 -9.21
CA GLY A 655 13.14 -2.20 -10.30
C GLY A 655 12.65 -2.63 -11.69
N ALA A 656 11.69 -3.55 -11.76
CA ALA A 656 11.10 -4.05 -13.00
C ALA A 656 9.94 -3.14 -13.48
N ALA A 657 9.00 -2.80 -12.58
CA ALA A 657 7.84 -1.95 -12.88
C ALA A 657 8.15 -0.64 -13.65
N PRO A 658 9.16 0.19 -13.28
CA PRO A 658 9.43 1.44 -13.97
C PRO A 658 9.96 1.24 -15.41
N GLN A 659 10.50 0.07 -15.75
CA GLN A 659 10.92 -0.23 -17.13
C GLN A 659 9.72 -0.42 -18.05
N VAL A 660 8.67 -1.07 -17.54
CA VAL A 660 7.37 -1.15 -18.21
C VAL A 660 6.77 0.24 -18.36
N ALA A 661 6.75 1.04 -17.28
CA ALA A 661 6.21 2.40 -17.33
C ALA A 661 6.91 3.26 -18.39
N ARG A 662 8.26 3.17 -18.45
CA ARG A 662 9.09 3.84 -19.47
C ARG A 662 8.71 3.41 -20.89
N SER A 663 8.55 2.10 -21.11
CA SER A 663 8.18 1.56 -22.43
C SER A 663 6.79 2.04 -22.86
N ILE A 664 5.80 1.99 -21.96
CA ILE A 664 4.43 2.41 -22.23
C ILE A 664 4.39 3.92 -22.55
N VAL A 665 5.02 4.77 -21.73
CA VAL A 665 4.93 6.22 -21.92
C VAL A 665 5.61 6.66 -23.22
N ARG A 666 6.73 6.03 -23.60
CA ARG A 666 7.38 6.30 -24.89
C ARG A 666 6.48 5.91 -26.05
N ALA A 667 5.88 4.72 -26.03
CA ALA A 667 4.95 4.28 -27.06
C ALA A 667 3.75 5.24 -27.21
N LEU A 668 3.19 5.71 -26.09
CA LEU A 668 2.12 6.71 -26.09
C LEU A 668 2.57 8.06 -26.68
N ALA A 669 3.76 8.53 -26.32
CA ALA A 669 4.34 9.75 -26.89
C ALA A 669 4.63 9.63 -28.39
N ASP A 670 4.92 8.42 -28.88
CA ASP A 670 5.07 8.12 -30.31
C ASP A 670 3.74 7.93 -31.05
N GLY A 671 2.61 7.93 -30.32
CA GLY A 671 1.28 7.72 -30.89
C GLY A 671 1.04 6.31 -31.41
N VAL A 672 1.74 5.31 -30.85
CA VAL A 672 1.64 3.90 -31.24
C VAL A 672 1.03 3.04 -30.13
N ASP A 673 0.79 1.76 -30.41
CA ASP A 673 0.26 0.82 -29.43
C ASP A 673 1.14 0.78 -28.16
N PRO A 674 0.57 0.88 -26.94
CA PRO A 674 1.32 0.91 -25.68
C PRO A 674 2.21 -0.31 -25.40
N MET A 675 1.92 -1.45 -26.03
CA MET A 675 2.68 -2.69 -25.90
C MET A 675 3.68 -2.88 -27.06
N SER A 676 3.73 -1.98 -28.05
CA SER A 676 4.59 -2.09 -29.23
C SER A 676 6.09 -2.18 -28.93
N GLY A 677 6.53 -1.61 -27.81
CA GLY A 677 7.91 -1.69 -27.32
C GLY A 677 8.25 -2.99 -26.60
N MET A 678 7.31 -3.94 -26.48
CA MET A 678 7.44 -5.16 -25.68
C MET A 678 7.36 -6.42 -26.54
N THR A 679 7.97 -7.50 -26.06
CA THR A 679 7.93 -8.81 -26.73
C THR A 679 6.82 -9.69 -26.14
N PRO A 680 5.83 -10.14 -26.94
CA PRO A 680 4.86 -11.13 -26.50
C PRO A 680 5.54 -12.42 -26.02
N GLN A 681 5.05 -13.00 -24.92
CA GLN A 681 5.55 -14.25 -24.36
C GLN A 681 4.69 -15.42 -24.84
N VAL A 682 5.34 -16.53 -25.18
CA VAL A 682 4.69 -17.81 -25.53
C VAL A 682 5.21 -18.88 -24.58
N TYR A 683 4.28 -19.69 -24.05
CA TYR A 683 4.59 -20.77 -23.13
C TYR A 683 4.13 -22.10 -23.72
N ASP A 684 5.02 -22.78 -24.43
CA ASP A 684 4.77 -24.00 -25.22
C ASP A 684 5.66 -25.18 -24.81
N TYR A 685 6.02 -25.25 -23.52
CA TYR A 685 6.79 -26.38 -23.00
C TYR A 685 5.95 -27.66 -22.93
N ASP A 686 6.59 -28.81 -23.13
CA ASP A 686 5.95 -30.15 -23.03
C ASP A 686 5.24 -30.40 -21.69
N ASN A 687 5.71 -29.75 -20.62
CA ASN A 687 5.05 -29.79 -19.33
C ASN A 687 3.98 -28.69 -19.26
N PRO A 688 2.67 -29.02 -19.33
CA PRO A 688 1.61 -28.01 -19.32
C PRO A 688 1.49 -27.28 -17.98
N ILE A 689 1.92 -27.91 -16.86
CA ILE A 689 1.99 -27.26 -15.55
C ILE A 689 3.06 -26.15 -15.56
N LYS A 690 4.19 -26.40 -16.23
CA LYS A 690 5.24 -25.38 -16.41
C LYS A 690 4.71 -24.17 -17.16
N ASN A 691 3.90 -24.35 -18.19
CA ASN A 691 3.32 -23.26 -18.97
C ASN A 691 2.44 -22.35 -18.09
N VAL A 692 1.49 -22.94 -17.35
CA VAL A 692 0.59 -22.19 -16.46
C VAL A 692 1.37 -21.48 -15.36
N GLN A 693 2.34 -22.16 -14.74
CA GLN A 693 3.13 -21.58 -13.66
C GLN A 693 4.06 -20.46 -14.12
N LEU A 694 4.68 -20.57 -15.29
CA LEU A 694 5.50 -19.49 -15.85
C LEU A 694 4.65 -18.29 -16.25
N LYS A 695 3.50 -18.52 -16.91
CA LYS A 695 2.57 -17.46 -17.26
C LYS A 695 2.09 -16.69 -16.03
N ALA A 696 1.76 -17.38 -14.94
CA ALA A 696 1.35 -16.73 -13.68
C ALA A 696 2.44 -15.86 -13.02
N ARG A 697 3.71 -16.01 -13.43
CA ARG A 697 4.87 -15.27 -12.88
C ARG A 697 5.44 -14.21 -13.81
N LEU A 698 5.29 -14.38 -15.12
CA LEU A 698 5.93 -13.55 -16.13
C LEU A 698 4.93 -12.78 -17.02
N GLY A 699 3.66 -13.19 -17.03
CA GLY A 699 2.61 -12.54 -17.81
C GLY A 699 2.73 -12.76 -19.31
N ASP A 700 2.06 -11.92 -20.08
CA ASP A 700 1.93 -12.08 -21.54
C ASP A 700 2.94 -11.26 -22.33
N TYR A 701 3.61 -10.29 -21.70
CA TYR A 701 4.62 -9.44 -22.35
C TYR A 701 5.91 -9.33 -21.54
N LYS A 702 7.01 -9.07 -22.23
CA LYS A 702 8.33 -8.87 -21.65
C LYS A 702 8.95 -7.58 -22.20
N THR A 703 9.44 -6.72 -21.32
CA THR A 703 10.16 -5.52 -21.77
C THR A 703 11.59 -5.85 -22.22
N PRO A 704 12.14 -5.10 -23.19
CA PRO A 704 13.57 -5.12 -23.43
C PRO A 704 14.32 -4.65 -22.17
N PRO A 705 15.53 -5.17 -21.91
CA PRO A 705 16.33 -4.72 -20.78
C PRO A 705 16.81 -3.28 -21.01
N LEU A 706 16.59 -2.38 -20.04
CA LEU A 706 17.14 -1.02 -20.11
C LEU A 706 18.67 -0.98 -20.00
N TRP A 707 19.26 -1.98 -19.35
CA TRP A 707 20.70 -2.15 -19.27
C TRP A 707 21.13 -3.36 -20.09
N ALA A 708 21.76 -3.12 -21.23
CA ALA A 708 22.53 -4.13 -21.95
C ALA A 708 23.97 -4.02 -21.47
N GLY A 709 24.40 -4.96 -20.62
CA GLY A 709 25.70 -4.90 -19.97
C GLY A 709 26.88 -4.73 -20.92
N GLY A 710 27.87 -3.98 -20.43
CA GLY A 710 29.27 -4.09 -20.80
C GLY A 710 30.06 -4.64 -19.63
#